data_AF-A0A179UKK4-F1
#
_entry.id   AF-A0A179UKK4-F1
#
_cell.length_a   1.000
_cell.length_b   1.000
_cell.length_c   1.000
_cell.angle_alpha   90.00
_cell.angle_beta   90.00
_cell.angle_gamma   90.00
#
_symmetry.space_group_name_H-M   'P 1'
#
loop_
_entity.id
_entity.type
_entity.pdbx_description
1 polymer ?
#
loop_
_entity_poly.entity_id
_entity_poly.type
_entity_poly.pdbx_seq_one_letter_code
_entity_poly.pdbx_strand_id
1 'polypeptide(L)'
;MRHTLRSGCCCCCYVSRLSLSVSTGLRCPVPLSSANNNNNRQLLTLNSPASGRYNYSCYSSCCYYYAAYYYNYYYSCYPTATRSNNSAKTLSPIPDPRAPSSNKPRSINITTACFRRFTFAFPFFAARMASGSASGADATGSTPLSTATRAAIHIPPDAPPSSAPTLPSSSTSSTSAPASRPLIQPFSSATTTTTTTTSVPPNLAPFSDFSDFARQLQAKQQHSNYHSTSLSTSLKNMVAASVNRTALHPSGVQPGVGHTELEEELHETAHIDYERVSIIANPAVASLYEDALVYETGTAITSSGALTAYSGAKTGRSPLDKRVVKEPSSEKDIWWGPVNKPMSPEVWRINRERAVDYLNTRNRIYVIDGYAGWDERYRISVRVVCARAYHALFMRNMLIRPSREELKSFHPDYVIYNAGSFPANRWTEGMTSATSVAINFAEKEMVILGTEYAGEMKKGVFTVLFYEMPVKHNVLTLHSSANQGEDGDVTVFFGLSGTGKTTLSADPKRALIGDDEHCWSDRGVFNIEGGCYAKCIGLSAEKEPDIFNAIRFGSVLENVVFDPVTRVVDYDDSTLTENTRCAYPIEYIENAKIPCIAEEHPKNIILLTCDARGVLPPISKLNTEQTMFHFISGYTSKMAGTEDGVTEPQATFSSCFAQPFLALHPMRYARMLADKISQHKANAWLLNTGWVGAGATTGGKRCPLKYTRAILDAIHSGELAKAEYEVYDVFNLYVPKSCPGVPSELLNPKKSWTASTSFESEVTKLAVLFNENFKKYSDEATKEVIAAAPVVPSPAKAAVEVNGAEPSTTRENTA
;
A
#
# COMPACT_ATOMS: atom_id res chain seq x y z
N MET A 1 -33.99 15.38 -45.88
CA MET A 1 -33.92 14.29 -46.88
C MET A 1 -32.65 13.49 -46.54
N ARG A 2 -32.71 12.19 -46.23
CA ARG A 2 -32.37 11.07 -47.15
C ARG A 2 -31.18 11.43 -48.06
N HIS A 3 -30.02 10.75 -47.97
CA HIS A 3 -29.91 9.32 -48.28
C HIS A 3 -28.79 8.56 -47.54
N THR A 4 -29.02 7.25 -47.37
CA THR A 4 -28.00 6.20 -47.13
C THR A 4 -27.73 5.42 -48.44
N LEU A 5 -26.62 4.66 -48.51
CA LEU A 5 -26.15 3.63 -49.49
C LEU A 5 -24.65 3.86 -49.83
N ARG A 6 -23.78 2.86 -50.11
CA ARG A 6 -23.77 1.40 -49.86
C ARG A 6 -22.30 0.88 -49.87
N SER A 7 -22.12 -0.38 -49.51
CA SER A 7 -20.87 -1.17 -49.52
C SER A 7 -20.17 -1.32 -50.89
N GLY A 8 -18.84 -1.48 -50.88
CA GLY A 8 -18.04 -2.01 -51.99
C GLY A 8 -16.75 -2.65 -51.49
N CYS A 9 -16.32 -3.77 -52.09
CA CYS A 9 -15.14 -4.55 -51.69
C CYS A 9 -14.38 -5.01 -52.93
N CYS A 10 -13.04 -4.93 -52.95
CA CYS A 10 -12.22 -5.51 -54.03
C CYS A 10 -10.74 -5.68 -53.59
N CYS A 11 -10.06 -6.70 -54.14
CA CYS A 11 -8.64 -6.97 -53.91
C CYS A 11 -7.88 -7.01 -55.25
N CYS A 12 -6.63 -6.51 -55.29
CA CYS A 12 -5.61 -6.96 -56.25
C CYS A 12 -4.19 -6.56 -55.80
N CYS A 13 -3.16 -7.13 -56.42
CA CYS A 13 -1.77 -7.14 -55.93
C CYS A 13 -0.75 -6.44 -56.89
N TYR A 14 0.57 -6.63 -56.61
CA TYR A 14 1.78 -6.12 -57.32
C TYR A 14 2.18 -4.67 -56.98
N VAL A 15 3.47 -4.24 -57.04
CA VAL A 15 4.70 -4.77 -57.72
C VAL A 15 5.93 -4.83 -56.76
N SER A 16 6.97 -5.58 -57.12
CA SER A 16 8.21 -5.85 -56.34
C SER A 16 9.53 -5.53 -57.09
N ARG A 17 10.70 -5.55 -56.39
CA ARG A 17 12.10 -5.70 -56.89
C ARG A 17 12.95 -6.40 -55.78
N LEU A 18 13.70 -7.50 -55.96
CA LEU A 18 14.87 -7.85 -56.82
C LEU A 18 16.21 -7.29 -56.27
N SER A 19 17.34 -8.03 -56.11
CA SER A 19 17.85 -9.34 -56.65
C SER A 19 18.87 -10.02 -55.66
N LEU A 20 19.62 -11.15 -55.86
CA LEU A 20 19.77 -12.16 -56.94
C LEU A 20 20.17 -13.61 -56.47
N SER A 21 21.47 -14.00 -56.37
CA SER A 21 21.99 -15.40 -56.20
C SER A 21 23.48 -15.45 -55.72
N VAL A 22 24.22 -16.56 -55.42
CA VAL A 22 24.59 -17.82 -56.15
C VAL A 22 25.00 -18.99 -55.18
N SER A 23 25.10 -20.24 -55.68
CA SER A 23 25.42 -21.56 -55.02
C SER A 23 26.93 -21.90 -54.89
N THR A 24 27.46 -22.85 -54.07
CA THR A 24 27.36 -24.35 -53.97
C THR A 24 28.15 -24.85 -52.71
N GLY A 25 28.33 -26.13 -52.28
CA GLY A 25 27.77 -27.47 -52.62
C GLY A 25 28.70 -28.68 -52.24
N LEU A 26 28.12 -29.92 -52.19
CA LEU A 26 28.73 -31.29 -52.26
C LEU A 26 29.44 -32.03 -51.07
N ARG A 27 28.92 -33.26 -50.80
CA ARG A 27 29.55 -34.57 -50.42
C ARG A 27 29.90 -34.96 -48.95
N CYS A 28 29.68 -36.25 -48.66
CA CYS A 28 30.02 -37.01 -47.44
C CYS A 28 31.26 -37.91 -47.68
N PRO A 29 31.82 -38.60 -46.65
CA PRO A 29 31.40 -39.99 -46.38
C PRO A 29 31.42 -40.48 -44.89
N VAL A 30 30.95 -41.72 -44.71
CA VAL A 30 30.95 -42.62 -43.51
C VAL A 30 32.26 -43.50 -43.50
N PRO A 31 32.51 -44.59 -42.68
CA PRO A 31 31.71 -45.34 -41.67
C PRO A 31 32.49 -45.87 -40.40
N LEU A 32 31.88 -46.83 -39.65
CA LEU A 32 32.46 -47.88 -38.74
C LEU A 32 32.80 -47.52 -37.26
N SER A 33 32.72 -48.45 -36.26
CA SER A 33 31.95 -49.71 -36.07
C SER A 33 32.05 -50.27 -34.61
N SER A 34 31.25 -51.32 -34.28
CA SER A 34 31.22 -52.17 -33.05
C SER A 34 30.84 -51.49 -31.70
N ALA A 35 30.01 -51.99 -30.77
CA ALA A 35 29.24 -53.24 -30.49
C ALA A 35 29.85 -54.28 -29.53
N ASN A 36 29.16 -54.59 -28.40
CA ASN A 36 28.71 -55.97 -28.07
C ASN A 36 27.81 -56.18 -26.81
N ASN A 37 26.84 -57.10 -26.94
CA ASN A 37 26.40 -58.19 -26.02
C ASN A 37 25.57 -58.02 -24.70
N ASN A 38 24.45 -58.80 -24.66
CA ASN A 38 24.03 -59.80 -23.64
C ASN A 38 23.33 -59.39 -22.31
N ASN A 39 22.36 -60.14 -21.73
CA ASN A 39 21.44 -61.19 -22.28
C ASN A 39 20.28 -61.58 -21.30
N ASN A 40 19.25 -62.28 -21.81
CA ASN A 40 18.27 -63.18 -21.13
C ASN A 40 17.24 -62.65 -20.07
N ARG A 41 16.19 -63.41 -19.66
CA ARG A 41 15.06 -64.08 -20.38
C ARG A 41 14.01 -64.73 -19.43
N GLN A 42 12.85 -65.12 -20.00
CA GLN A 42 11.66 -65.87 -19.45
C GLN A 42 10.53 -64.99 -18.87
N LEU A 43 9.21 -65.10 -19.16
CA LEU A 43 8.24 -66.01 -19.85
C LEU A 43 7.37 -66.96 -19.00
N LEU A 44 6.04 -66.75 -19.07
CA LEU A 44 4.96 -67.75 -19.08
C LEU A 44 3.70 -67.15 -19.78
N THR A 45 2.67 -67.95 -20.07
CA THR A 45 1.77 -67.74 -21.24
C THR A 45 0.28 -68.07 -21.04
N LEU A 46 -0.53 -67.93 -22.13
CA LEU A 46 -1.97 -68.26 -22.38
C LEU A 46 -2.91 -67.01 -22.37
N ASN A 47 -3.88 -66.83 -23.29
CA ASN A 47 -4.18 -67.54 -24.55
C ASN A 47 -4.85 -66.62 -25.61
N SER A 48 -4.99 -67.09 -26.86
CA SER A 48 -5.49 -66.34 -28.05
C SER A 48 -6.93 -66.77 -28.46
N PRO A 49 -7.56 -66.26 -29.56
CA PRO A 49 -7.15 -65.25 -30.57
C PRO A 49 -8.07 -63.99 -30.51
N ALA A 50 -8.25 -63.07 -31.48
CA ALA A 50 -7.79 -62.87 -32.88
C ALA A 50 -7.97 -61.37 -33.27
N SER A 51 -7.48 -60.80 -34.38
CA SER A 51 -6.25 -61.01 -35.18
C SER A 51 -6.15 -59.94 -36.29
N GLY A 52 -5.22 -58.98 -36.21
CA GLY A 52 -5.07 -57.89 -37.20
C GLY A 52 -3.73 -57.16 -37.10
N ARG A 53 -2.76 -57.57 -37.93
CA ARG A 53 -1.36 -57.08 -38.00
C ARG A 53 -1.27 -55.72 -38.73
N TYR A 54 -0.33 -54.79 -38.51
CA TYR A 54 0.75 -54.53 -37.53
C TYR A 54 0.74 -52.98 -37.28
N ASN A 55 0.93 -52.41 -36.08
CA ASN A 55 2.18 -52.22 -35.30
C ASN A 55 3.34 -51.50 -36.06
N TYR A 56 4.10 -50.55 -35.48
CA TYR A 56 4.33 -50.21 -34.07
C TYR A 56 4.33 -48.70 -33.75
N SER A 57 4.10 -48.38 -32.47
CA SER A 57 4.46 -47.11 -31.80
C SER A 57 5.63 -47.29 -30.82
N CYS A 58 6.32 -46.22 -30.41
CA CYS A 58 6.39 -45.81 -28.99
C CYS A 58 7.19 -44.52 -28.74
N TYR A 59 6.93 -43.91 -27.58
CA TYR A 59 7.68 -42.81 -26.95
C TYR A 59 8.95 -43.34 -26.24
N SER A 60 9.97 -42.50 -26.04
CA SER A 60 10.27 -41.91 -24.71
C SER A 60 11.62 -41.15 -24.64
N SER A 61 11.52 -39.86 -24.33
CA SER A 61 12.29 -39.04 -23.37
C SER A 61 13.81 -39.22 -23.07
N CYS A 62 14.42 -38.05 -22.85
CA CYS A 62 15.46 -37.72 -21.85
C CYS A 62 16.99 -37.84 -22.16
N CYS A 63 17.58 -36.64 -22.26
CA CYS A 63 18.70 -36.15 -21.42
C CYS A 63 20.19 -36.33 -21.82
N TYR A 64 20.84 -35.14 -21.86
CA TYR A 64 22.10 -34.74 -21.21
C TYR A 64 23.38 -34.42 -22.02
N TYR A 65 23.93 -33.26 -21.62
CA TYR A 65 25.30 -32.75 -21.64
C TYR A 65 26.02 -32.35 -22.94
N TYR A 66 26.85 -31.31 -22.76
CA TYR A 66 27.56 -30.53 -23.76
C TYR A 66 28.98 -30.25 -23.23
N ALA A 67 30.03 -30.61 -23.98
CA ALA A 67 31.43 -30.21 -23.79
C ALA A 67 32.17 -30.55 -25.11
N ALA A 68 32.63 -29.56 -25.89
CA ALA A 68 34.00 -28.97 -25.87
C ALA A 68 35.07 -29.88 -26.54
N TYR A 69 36.17 -29.44 -27.17
CA TYR A 69 36.92 -28.17 -27.12
C TYR A 69 37.72 -27.95 -28.46
N TYR A 70 38.85 -27.20 -28.42
CA TYR A 70 39.98 -27.08 -29.40
C TYR A 70 39.92 -25.96 -30.49
N TYR A 71 40.97 -25.13 -30.74
CA TYR A 71 42.23 -24.82 -29.99
C TYR A 71 43.06 -23.64 -30.61
N ASN A 72 44.27 -23.38 -30.07
CA ASN A 72 45.43 -22.58 -30.60
C ASN A 72 45.41 -21.05 -30.37
N TYR A 73 46.52 -20.32 -30.10
CA TYR A 73 47.86 -20.63 -29.54
C TYR A 73 48.64 -19.32 -29.24
N TYR A 74 49.43 -19.20 -28.15
CA TYR A 74 50.90 -18.94 -28.13
C TYR A 74 51.50 -18.73 -26.70
N TYR A 75 52.84 -18.62 -26.62
CA TYR A 75 53.75 -18.88 -25.48
C TYR A 75 54.25 -17.63 -24.71
N SER A 76 54.65 -17.80 -23.44
CA SER A 76 56.07 -17.70 -22.99
C SER A 76 56.30 -18.29 -21.57
N CYS A 77 57.55 -18.35 -21.09
CA CYS A 77 58.03 -19.35 -20.10
C CYS A 77 58.61 -18.84 -18.75
N TYR A 78 58.76 -19.78 -17.80
CA TYR A 78 59.38 -19.68 -16.45
C TYR A 78 60.93 -19.68 -16.45
N PRO A 79 61.58 -19.35 -15.30
CA PRO A 79 62.24 -20.38 -14.47
C PRO A 79 62.06 -20.22 -12.93
N THR A 80 62.72 -21.07 -12.12
CA THR A 80 62.48 -21.27 -10.64
C THR A 80 63.82 -21.23 -9.83
N ALA A 81 63.94 -21.35 -8.50
CA ALA A 81 63.02 -21.77 -7.40
C ALA A 81 63.19 -20.91 -6.09
N THR A 82 63.28 -21.33 -4.81
CA THR A 82 63.77 -22.57 -4.13
C THR A 82 62.91 -23.05 -2.93
N ARG A 83 63.33 -22.89 -1.65
CA ARG A 83 62.68 -23.38 -0.41
C ARG A 83 63.08 -22.58 0.85
N SER A 84 62.18 -22.39 1.84
CA SER A 84 62.24 -23.12 3.15
C SER A 84 61.20 -22.68 4.22
N ASN A 85 60.76 -23.69 5.00
CA ASN A 85 60.35 -23.73 6.42
C ASN A 85 59.27 -22.81 7.04
N ASN A 86 58.16 -23.47 7.45
CA ASN A 86 57.51 -23.46 8.78
C ASN A 86 57.33 -22.15 9.58
N SER A 87 56.07 -21.82 9.87
CA SER A 87 55.43 -22.27 11.14
C SER A 87 53.92 -21.94 11.18
N ALA A 88 53.16 -22.61 12.05
CA ALA A 88 51.74 -22.39 12.24
C ALA A 88 51.44 -21.88 13.66
N LYS A 89 50.37 -21.10 13.82
CA LYS A 89 49.68 -20.93 15.11
C LYS A 89 48.22 -20.52 14.92
N THR A 90 47.39 -20.94 15.87
CA THR A 90 45.93 -20.81 15.87
C THR A 90 45.46 -19.50 16.51
N LEU A 91 44.23 -19.10 16.18
CA LEU A 91 43.47 -18.07 16.87
C LEU A 91 42.33 -18.71 17.68
N SER A 92 41.97 -18.08 18.81
CA SER A 92 40.90 -18.49 19.72
C SER A 92 39.95 -17.29 19.97
N PRO A 93 38.67 -17.52 20.30
CA PRO A 93 37.61 -16.49 20.16
C PRO A 93 37.45 -15.55 21.36
N ILE A 94 36.68 -14.47 21.13
CA ILE A 94 36.32 -13.39 22.06
C ILE A 94 35.01 -13.75 22.82
N PRO A 95 34.86 -13.44 24.12
CA PRO A 95 33.65 -13.71 24.91
C PRO A 95 32.58 -12.58 24.95
N ASP A 96 31.37 -12.97 25.35
CA ASP A 96 30.12 -12.20 25.51
C ASP A 96 30.12 -11.19 26.70
N PRO A 97 29.61 -9.94 26.54
CA PRO A 97 29.43 -8.97 27.63
C PRO A 97 27.96 -8.75 28.05
N ARG A 98 27.65 -8.93 29.35
CA ARG A 98 26.32 -8.59 29.93
C ARG A 98 26.37 -7.50 31.03
N ALA A 99 25.94 -6.29 30.64
CA ALA A 99 25.27 -5.31 31.52
C ALA A 99 26.08 -4.76 32.75
N PRO A 100 25.53 -3.85 33.59
CA PRO A 100 25.65 -2.41 33.32
C PRO A 100 26.09 -1.54 34.53
N SER A 101 26.66 -0.34 34.31
CA SER A 101 26.80 0.68 35.38
C SER A 101 26.85 2.15 34.94
N SER A 102 25.87 2.91 35.43
CA SER A 102 25.85 4.32 35.90
C SER A 102 26.88 5.40 35.48
N ASN A 103 26.31 6.55 35.07
CA ASN A 103 26.63 7.93 35.49
C ASN A 103 27.94 8.67 35.10
N LYS A 104 27.78 9.50 34.06
CA LYS A 104 28.08 10.96 34.01
C LYS A 104 29.55 11.46 33.97
N PRO A 105 29.78 12.69 33.46
CA PRO A 105 30.97 12.95 32.63
C PRO A 105 32.02 13.89 33.24
N ARG A 106 33.21 13.91 32.62
CA ARG A 106 34.10 15.08 32.60
C ARG A 106 34.68 15.33 31.22
N SER A 107 34.70 16.60 30.83
CA SER A 107 35.40 17.14 29.66
C SER A 107 36.90 17.26 29.88
N ILE A 108 37.70 17.22 28.80
CA ILE A 108 38.90 18.04 28.61
C ILE A 108 39.24 18.09 27.11
N ASN A 109 39.53 19.29 26.59
CA ASN A 109 40.14 19.50 25.28
C ASN A 109 41.67 19.59 25.45
N ILE A 110 42.43 19.12 24.46
CA ILE A 110 43.75 19.68 24.11
C ILE A 110 44.09 19.29 22.66
N THR A 111 44.58 20.26 21.89
CA THR A 111 45.09 20.11 20.52
C THR A 111 46.61 20.22 20.50
N THR A 112 47.29 19.62 19.50
CA THR A 112 48.21 20.30 18.54
C THR A 112 49.02 19.30 17.69
N ALA A 113 48.60 19.15 16.42
CA ALA A 113 49.30 19.07 15.13
C ALA A 113 50.78 18.59 14.92
N CYS A 114 51.07 18.31 13.63
CA CYS A 114 52.38 18.29 12.92
C CYS A 114 53.23 16.98 12.97
N PHE A 115 53.92 16.53 11.90
CA PHE A 115 54.06 16.98 10.49
C PHE A 115 54.58 15.83 9.56
N ARG A 116 54.45 16.01 8.23
CA ARG A 116 55.17 15.36 7.07
C ARG A 116 54.47 14.19 6.33
N ARG A 117 54.72 13.94 5.03
CA ARG A 117 55.05 14.78 3.83
C ARG A 117 55.15 13.85 2.57
N PHE A 118 54.59 14.23 1.42
CA PHE A 118 55.24 14.31 0.07
C PHE A 118 54.24 14.34 -1.12
N THR A 119 54.73 14.78 -2.28
CA THR A 119 54.02 15.49 -3.37
C THR A 119 54.32 14.91 -4.76
N PHE A 120 53.44 15.14 -5.76
CA PHE A 120 53.74 15.59 -7.14
C PHE A 120 52.42 16.18 -7.74
N ALA A 121 52.29 17.47 -8.09
CA ALA A 121 52.79 18.23 -9.27
C ALA A 121 51.91 18.04 -10.54
N PHE A 122 51.02 18.99 -10.93
CA PHE A 122 51.19 20.23 -11.74
C PHE A 122 51.28 19.98 -13.28
N PRO A 123 50.95 20.93 -14.22
CA PRO A 123 50.79 22.40 -14.06
C PRO A 123 49.73 23.19 -14.90
N PHE A 124 49.66 24.52 -14.67
CA PHE A 124 49.15 25.65 -15.52
C PHE A 124 47.65 25.69 -15.95
N PHE A 125 46.97 26.85 -16.08
CA PHE A 125 47.37 28.23 -16.44
C PHE A 125 46.82 29.32 -15.48
N ALA A 126 47.07 30.63 -15.76
CA ALA A 126 46.72 31.75 -14.85
C ALA A 126 46.12 33.00 -15.54
N ALA A 127 45.37 33.80 -14.77
CA ALA A 127 44.94 35.18 -15.08
C ALA A 127 44.81 36.02 -13.78
N ARG A 128 44.92 37.36 -13.83
CA ARG A 128 45.17 38.21 -12.64
C ARG A 128 44.75 39.69 -12.78
N MET A 129 43.85 40.16 -11.91
CA MET A 129 43.74 41.54 -11.37
C MET A 129 43.11 41.40 -9.96
N ALA A 130 43.50 42.05 -8.85
CA ALA A 130 44.05 43.39 -8.55
C ALA A 130 42.99 44.52 -8.60
N SER A 131 42.85 45.43 -7.63
CA SER A 131 43.38 45.51 -6.24
C SER A 131 42.75 46.71 -5.50
N GLY A 132 42.51 46.65 -4.18
CA GLY A 132 42.05 47.81 -3.39
C GLY A 132 42.14 47.63 -1.86
N SER A 133 42.87 48.52 -1.19
CA SER A 133 42.96 48.73 0.27
C SER A 133 42.02 49.87 0.72
N ALA A 134 41.85 50.35 1.97
CA ALA A 134 42.50 50.17 3.29
C ALA A 134 41.53 50.73 4.40
N SER A 135 41.69 50.63 5.73
CA SER A 135 42.39 49.69 6.65
C SER A 135 42.18 50.10 8.12
N GLY A 136 41.88 49.16 9.05
CA GLY A 136 41.93 49.34 10.51
C GLY A 136 40.60 49.71 11.22
N ALA A 137 40.49 49.72 12.56
CA ALA A 137 41.30 49.05 13.61
C ALA A 137 40.60 49.13 15.00
N ASP A 138 40.78 48.09 15.82
CA ASP A 138 40.95 48.07 17.29
C ASP A 138 39.92 48.64 18.32
N ALA A 139 39.48 47.72 19.20
CA ALA A 139 39.72 47.70 20.67
C ALA A 139 38.59 47.95 21.73
N THR A 140 38.23 46.85 22.41
CA THR A 140 38.15 46.66 23.91
C THR A 140 37.03 47.25 24.80
N GLY A 141 36.68 46.49 25.86
CA GLY A 141 35.95 46.90 27.08
C GLY A 141 34.49 46.43 27.14
N SER A 142 34.03 45.40 27.88
CA SER A 142 34.15 44.98 29.30
C SER A 142 33.19 45.67 30.30
N THR A 143 32.04 45.02 30.56
CA THR A 143 31.39 44.64 31.87
C THR A 143 31.82 45.31 33.21
N PRO A 144 31.02 45.24 34.33
CA PRO A 144 29.64 44.67 34.54
C PRO A 144 28.67 45.42 35.54
N LEU A 145 27.52 44.79 35.82
CA LEU A 145 26.79 44.64 37.13
C LEU A 145 25.89 45.74 37.78
N SER A 146 24.61 45.38 38.01
CA SER A 146 23.84 45.41 39.29
C SER A 146 22.37 44.94 38.99
N THR A 147 21.57 44.18 39.76
CA THR A 147 21.18 44.05 41.20
C THR A 147 20.43 45.25 41.78
N ALA A 148 19.27 45.13 42.46
CA ALA A 148 18.34 44.00 42.73
C ALA A 148 17.03 44.58 43.38
N THR A 149 16.03 43.74 43.74
CA THR A 149 15.25 43.75 45.02
C THR A 149 14.16 42.64 45.02
N ARG A 150 13.62 42.24 46.19
CA ARG A 150 12.97 40.94 46.45
C ARG A 150 11.93 40.99 47.61
N ALA A 151 10.77 40.33 47.45
CA ALA A 151 9.85 39.83 48.51
C ALA A 151 8.86 38.81 47.86
N ALA A 152 8.43 37.65 48.38
CA ALA A 152 8.35 37.02 49.73
C ALA A 152 7.12 37.42 50.59
N ILE A 153 6.38 36.56 51.31
CA ILE A 153 6.02 35.10 51.29
C ILE A 153 5.04 34.86 52.47
N HIS A 154 4.00 34.01 52.37
CA HIS A 154 3.48 33.18 53.52
C HIS A 154 2.45 32.08 53.14
N ILE A 155 2.50 30.94 53.86
CA ILE A 155 1.79 29.63 53.76
C ILE A 155 1.87 28.96 55.19
N PRO A 156 1.18 27.87 55.67
CA PRO A 156 0.01 27.00 55.25
C PRO A 156 -1.22 27.27 56.21
N PRO A 157 -2.03 26.35 56.85
CA PRO A 157 -2.29 24.89 56.73
C PRO A 157 -3.74 24.31 56.88
N ASP A 158 -3.93 23.12 56.27
CA ASP A 158 -4.56 21.83 56.70
C ASP A 158 -5.98 21.59 57.30
N ALA A 159 -6.59 20.50 56.76
CA ALA A 159 -7.44 19.44 57.37
C ALA A 159 -9.01 19.46 57.26
N PRO A 160 -9.67 18.30 56.95
CA PRO A 160 -11.15 18.12 56.86
C PRO A 160 -11.73 17.29 58.05
N PRO A 161 -13.08 17.04 58.22
CA PRO A 161 -13.79 15.95 57.48
C PRO A 161 -15.36 15.99 57.36
N SER A 162 -15.89 15.11 56.51
CA SER A 162 -17.15 14.32 56.65
C SER A 162 -18.58 14.90 56.50
N SER A 163 -19.48 13.99 56.09
CA SER A 163 -20.92 13.81 56.42
C SER A 163 -21.93 13.88 55.24
N ALA A 164 -23.02 13.10 55.36
CA ALA A 164 -24.10 12.94 54.38
C ALA A 164 -25.44 12.59 55.06
N PRO A 165 -26.59 13.04 54.51
CA PRO A 165 -27.93 12.44 54.70
C PRO A 165 -28.53 11.93 53.36
N THR A 166 -29.11 10.73 53.23
CA THR A 166 -30.50 10.32 53.55
C THR A 166 -31.60 11.27 52.99
N LEU A 167 -32.46 10.86 52.03
CA LEU A 167 -33.63 9.93 52.09
C LEU A 167 -34.82 10.45 52.94
N PRO A 168 -36.10 10.04 52.71
CA PRO A 168 -36.79 9.56 51.49
C PRO A 168 -38.29 10.01 51.33
N SER A 169 -39.01 9.50 50.31
CA SER A 169 -40.50 9.25 50.26
C SER A 169 -41.46 10.47 50.25
N SER A 170 -42.77 10.41 49.90
CA SER A 170 -43.66 9.55 49.07
C SER A 170 -44.95 10.37 48.76
N SER A 171 -45.89 10.08 47.84
CA SER A 171 -46.84 8.94 47.78
C SER A 171 -48.02 9.24 46.80
N THR A 172 -48.72 8.20 46.28
CA THR A 172 -50.17 8.17 45.84
C THR A 172 -50.73 9.17 44.78
N SER A 173 -51.80 8.89 43.98
CA SER A 173 -52.48 7.65 43.52
C SER A 173 -53.62 7.94 42.52
N SER A 174 -53.99 6.96 41.66
CA SER A 174 -55.36 6.71 41.09
C SER A 174 -55.97 7.72 40.09
N THR A 175 -57.00 7.44 39.24
CA THR A 175 -57.48 6.23 38.49
C THR A 175 -58.59 6.66 37.51
N SER A 176 -58.70 6.07 36.31
CA SER A 176 -59.99 5.74 35.66
C SER A 176 -59.84 4.91 34.37
N ALA A 177 -60.77 3.97 34.13
CA ALA A 177 -61.00 3.26 32.86
C ALA A 177 -62.52 3.26 32.56
N PRO A 178 -63.03 2.68 31.45
CA PRO A 178 -63.51 1.29 31.54
C PRO A 178 -63.53 0.44 30.25
N ALA A 179 -63.69 -0.90 30.43
CA ALA A 179 -64.36 -1.88 29.52
C ALA A 179 -63.79 -2.16 28.10
N SER A 180 -63.90 -3.36 27.51
CA SER A 180 -64.28 -4.71 28.02
C SER A 180 -63.80 -5.84 27.08
N ARG A 181 -63.64 -7.07 27.61
CA ARG A 181 -63.35 -8.36 26.91
C ARG A 181 -64.66 -9.06 26.44
N PRO A 182 -64.69 -10.18 25.64
CA PRO A 182 -63.86 -11.40 25.76
C PRO A 182 -63.47 -12.13 24.43
N LEU A 183 -62.99 -13.39 24.54
CA LEU A 183 -62.56 -14.28 23.43
C LEU A 183 -63.65 -15.27 22.99
N ILE A 184 -63.63 -15.68 21.70
CA ILE A 184 -64.01 -17.02 21.18
C ILE A 184 -63.05 -17.37 20.00
N GLN A 185 -62.84 -18.66 19.68
CA GLN A 185 -62.05 -19.12 18.52
C GLN A 185 -62.93 -19.34 17.23
N PRO A 186 -62.64 -20.21 16.22
CA PRO A 186 -62.72 -19.75 14.81
C PRO A 186 -63.75 -20.50 13.92
N PHE A 187 -64.20 -19.94 12.79
CA PHE A 187 -64.64 -20.72 11.61
C PHE A 187 -64.86 -19.88 10.32
N SER A 188 -64.66 -20.55 9.17
CA SER A 188 -65.31 -20.40 7.84
C SER A 188 -65.40 -19.07 7.06
N SER A 189 -64.59 -19.01 5.99
CA SER A 189 -65.00 -18.92 4.56
C SER A 189 -66.08 -17.94 4.04
N ALA A 190 -65.74 -17.12 3.04
CA ALA A 190 -66.30 -17.16 1.67
C ALA A 190 -65.56 -16.21 0.69
N THR A 191 -65.73 -16.20 -0.65
CA THR A 191 -65.67 -17.28 -1.69
C THR A 191 -65.69 -16.64 -3.09
N THR A 192 -64.66 -16.88 -3.92
CA THR A 192 -64.72 -16.88 -5.41
C THR A 192 -63.59 -17.79 -5.94
N THR A 193 -63.81 -19.08 -6.20
CA THR A 193 -64.29 -19.66 -7.48
C THR A 193 -63.37 -19.31 -8.66
N THR A 194 -62.57 -20.24 -9.20
CA THR A 194 -63.05 -21.32 -10.10
C THR A 194 -62.47 -22.73 -9.88
N THR A 195 -63.16 -23.72 -10.47
CA THR A 195 -62.97 -25.19 -10.43
C THR A 195 -61.87 -25.72 -11.38
N THR A 196 -61.27 -26.90 -11.19
CA THR A 196 -61.81 -28.21 -11.69
C THR A 196 -61.41 -29.49 -10.90
N THR A 197 -62.42 -30.12 -10.27
CA THR A 197 -62.78 -31.57 -10.28
C THR A 197 -61.74 -32.73 -10.32
N THR A 198 -61.69 -33.50 -9.21
CA THR A 198 -61.67 -35.00 -9.09
C THR A 198 -60.47 -35.82 -9.65
N SER A 199 -60.07 -36.98 -9.09
CA SER A 199 -60.79 -38.02 -8.31
C SER A 199 -59.90 -38.81 -7.30
N VAL A 200 -60.48 -39.69 -6.47
CA VAL A 200 -59.82 -40.50 -5.40
C VAL A 200 -60.52 -41.87 -5.25
N PRO A 201 -59.77 -43.00 -5.16
CA PRO A 201 -59.89 -43.98 -4.05
C PRO A 201 -58.60 -44.81 -3.77
N PRO A 202 -58.56 -45.72 -2.76
CA PRO A 202 -59.05 -45.68 -1.38
C PRO A 202 -57.96 -46.04 -0.34
N ASN A 203 -58.33 -46.18 0.94
CA ASN A 203 -57.44 -46.42 2.08
C ASN A 203 -57.20 -47.93 2.38
N LEU A 204 -56.04 -48.32 2.92
CA LEU A 204 -55.74 -49.70 3.40
C LEU A 204 -54.76 -49.74 4.60
N ALA A 205 -54.60 -50.92 5.20
CA ALA A 205 -54.09 -51.14 6.57
C ALA A 205 -52.56 -50.99 6.78
N PRO A 206 -52.08 -50.74 8.03
CA PRO A 206 -50.66 -50.54 8.33
C PRO A 206 -49.84 -51.85 8.37
N PHE A 207 -48.59 -51.77 7.90
CA PHE A 207 -47.59 -52.86 7.94
C PHE A 207 -46.25 -52.38 8.53
N SER A 208 -45.39 -53.32 8.96
CA SER A 208 -44.46 -53.14 10.09
C SER A 208 -42.97 -53.35 9.76
N ASP A 209 -42.46 -52.79 8.66
CA ASP A 209 -41.11 -53.12 8.15
C ASP A 209 -39.96 -52.15 8.53
N PHE A 210 -40.23 -51.09 9.29
CA PHE A 210 -39.22 -50.05 9.59
C PHE A 210 -38.05 -50.50 10.48
N SER A 211 -38.19 -51.59 11.26
CA SER A 211 -37.15 -52.05 12.21
C SER A 211 -35.91 -52.63 11.54
N ASP A 212 -36.08 -53.24 10.36
CA ASP A 212 -35.02 -54.10 9.79
C ASP A 212 -34.17 -53.35 8.77
N PHE A 213 -34.76 -52.36 8.09
CA PHE A 213 -33.99 -51.37 7.32
C PHE A 213 -33.03 -50.58 8.23
N ALA A 214 -33.50 -50.16 9.41
CA ALA A 214 -32.67 -49.47 10.40
C ALA A 214 -31.49 -50.33 10.90
N ARG A 215 -31.74 -51.63 11.19
CA ARG A 215 -30.68 -52.57 11.60
C ARG A 215 -29.66 -52.84 10.49
N GLN A 216 -30.09 -52.96 9.23
CA GLN A 216 -29.18 -53.12 8.10
C GLN A 216 -28.29 -51.88 7.86
N LEU A 217 -28.79 -50.68 8.12
CA LEU A 217 -27.99 -49.44 8.08
C LEU A 217 -26.93 -49.40 9.20
N GLN A 218 -27.30 -49.73 10.44
CA GLN A 218 -26.33 -49.80 11.54
C GLN A 218 -25.25 -50.86 11.31
N ALA A 219 -25.61 -52.04 10.78
CA ALA A 219 -24.64 -53.08 10.43
C ALA A 219 -23.64 -52.61 9.36
N LYS A 220 -24.07 -51.81 8.37
CA LYS A 220 -23.18 -51.20 7.38
C LYS A 220 -22.26 -50.13 7.98
N GLN A 221 -22.75 -49.28 8.88
CA GLN A 221 -21.91 -48.29 9.57
C GLN A 221 -20.87 -48.92 10.49
N GLN A 222 -21.20 -50.03 11.17
CA GLN A 222 -20.22 -50.72 12.02
C GLN A 222 -19.09 -51.36 11.20
N HIS A 223 -19.37 -51.86 9.99
CA HIS A 223 -18.34 -52.41 9.11
C HIS A 223 -17.45 -51.36 8.43
N SER A 224 -17.89 -50.10 8.24
CA SER A 224 -17.01 -49.05 7.68
C SER A 224 -15.94 -48.56 8.66
N ASN A 225 -16.15 -48.69 9.96
CA ASN A 225 -15.29 -48.08 10.97
C ASN A 225 -13.94 -48.80 11.18
N TYR A 226 -13.75 -49.99 10.60
CA TYR A 226 -12.52 -50.79 10.72
C TYR A 226 -11.32 -50.27 9.89
N HIS A 227 -11.49 -49.25 9.03
CA HIS A 227 -10.39 -48.67 8.24
C HIS A 227 -9.73 -47.43 8.87
N SER A 228 -10.38 -46.77 9.85
CA SER A 228 -9.87 -45.53 10.47
C SER A 228 -8.51 -45.72 11.16
N THR A 229 -8.32 -46.81 11.90
CA THR A 229 -7.08 -47.11 12.64
C THR A 229 -5.90 -47.47 11.73
N SER A 230 -6.17 -48.12 10.58
CA SER A 230 -5.13 -48.32 9.56
C SER A 230 -4.71 -47.00 8.89
N LEU A 231 -5.65 -46.08 8.69
CA LEU A 231 -5.38 -44.77 8.10
C LEU A 231 -4.65 -43.85 9.08
N SER A 232 -5.00 -43.80 10.37
CA SER A 232 -4.26 -43.01 11.36
C SER A 232 -2.80 -43.47 11.51
N THR A 233 -2.55 -44.78 11.41
CA THR A 233 -1.20 -45.36 11.43
C THR A 233 -0.44 -45.06 10.12
N SER A 234 -1.14 -44.96 8.99
CA SER A 234 -0.55 -44.55 7.71
C SER A 234 -0.28 -43.05 7.62
N LEU A 235 -1.15 -42.19 8.19
CA LEU A 235 -1.00 -40.73 8.22
C LEU A 235 0.21 -40.31 9.07
N LYS A 236 0.43 -40.97 10.21
CA LYS A 236 1.66 -40.80 11.01
C LYS A 236 2.96 -41.19 10.26
N ASN A 237 2.84 -41.92 9.15
CA ASN A 237 3.95 -42.25 8.24
C ASN A 237 3.94 -41.40 6.93
N MET A 238 2.97 -40.49 6.75
CA MET A 238 2.85 -39.62 5.57
C MET A 238 3.07 -38.13 5.86
N VAL A 239 3.11 -37.71 7.13
CA VAL A 239 3.73 -36.43 7.49
C VAL A 239 5.19 -36.47 7.02
N ALA A 240 5.57 -35.58 6.12
CA ALA A 240 6.90 -35.59 5.51
C ALA A 240 7.99 -35.38 6.57
N ALA A 241 8.74 -36.44 6.88
CA ALA A 241 9.63 -36.57 8.04
C ALA A 241 10.91 -35.69 8.01
N SER A 242 10.88 -34.56 7.29
CA SER A 242 12.08 -33.80 6.94
C SER A 242 11.80 -32.38 6.40
N VAL A 243 10.83 -31.62 6.96
CA VAL A 243 10.73 -30.19 6.62
C VAL A 243 12.03 -29.49 7.05
N ASN A 244 12.63 -28.74 6.11
CA ASN A 244 13.91 -28.04 6.21
C ASN A 244 15.09 -28.91 6.72
N ARG A 245 15.08 -30.22 6.41
CA ARG A 245 16.23 -31.10 6.64
C ARG A 245 17.31 -30.87 5.59
N THR A 246 18.42 -30.27 6.00
CA THR A 246 19.57 -29.97 5.13
C THR A 246 20.85 -30.57 5.73
N ALA A 247 21.99 -30.44 5.05
CA ALA A 247 23.28 -30.80 5.64
C ALA A 247 23.65 -29.92 6.86
N LEU A 248 23.07 -28.72 6.97
CA LEU A 248 23.23 -27.80 8.12
C LEU A 248 22.25 -28.12 9.25
N HIS A 249 21.04 -28.58 8.92
CA HIS A 249 20.03 -29.07 9.86
C HIS A 249 19.73 -30.57 9.61
N PRO A 250 20.63 -31.49 10.01
CA PRO A 250 20.51 -32.92 9.70
C PRO A 250 19.33 -33.62 10.41
N SER A 251 18.73 -32.98 11.40
CA SER A 251 17.47 -33.35 12.06
C SER A 251 16.22 -32.89 11.30
N GLY A 252 16.32 -31.87 10.45
CA GLY A 252 15.18 -31.03 10.05
C GLY A 252 14.54 -30.32 11.24
N VAL A 253 13.37 -29.72 11.00
CA VAL A 253 12.46 -29.32 12.07
C VAL A 253 11.89 -30.60 12.71
N GLN A 254 12.12 -30.76 14.01
CA GLN A 254 11.51 -31.85 14.78
C GLN A 254 10.06 -31.46 15.13
N PRO A 255 9.06 -32.34 14.91
CA PRO A 255 7.68 -32.05 15.26
C PRO A 255 7.52 -31.90 16.78
N GLY A 256 6.69 -30.94 17.19
CA GLY A 256 6.30 -30.78 18.59
C GLY A 256 5.46 -31.96 19.09
N VAL A 257 5.44 -32.16 20.41
CA VAL A 257 4.56 -33.16 21.05
C VAL A 257 3.32 -32.44 21.58
N GLY A 258 2.37 -32.20 20.69
CA GLY A 258 1.17 -31.39 20.91
C GLY A 258 1.02 -30.32 19.82
N HIS A 259 -0.19 -29.78 19.68
CA HIS A 259 -0.47 -28.62 18.84
C HIS A 259 -0.13 -27.34 19.60
N THR A 260 0.07 -26.24 18.88
CA THR A 260 0.21 -24.91 19.46
C THR A 260 -1.15 -24.23 19.60
N GLU A 261 -1.29 -23.33 20.56
CA GLU A 261 -2.48 -22.50 20.77
C GLU A 261 -2.92 -21.77 19.49
N LEU A 262 -1.97 -21.37 18.64
CA LEU A 262 -2.24 -20.79 17.31
C LEU A 262 -2.87 -21.79 16.32
N GLU A 263 -2.40 -23.04 16.30
CA GLU A 263 -2.97 -24.09 15.45
C GLU A 263 -4.39 -24.43 15.92
N GLU A 264 -4.60 -24.56 17.22
CA GLU A 264 -5.91 -24.79 17.83
C GLU A 264 -6.87 -23.61 17.55
N GLU A 265 -6.45 -22.35 17.76
CA GLU A 265 -7.25 -21.16 17.46
C GLU A 265 -7.66 -21.09 15.97
N LEU A 266 -6.74 -21.36 15.04
CA LEU A 266 -7.03 -21.37 13.60
C LEU A 266 -7.91 -22.54 13.15
N HIS A 267 -7.92 -23.65 13.89
CA HIS A 267 -8.84 -24.76 13.64
C HIS A 267 -10.26 -24.44 14.13
N GLU A 268 -10.38 -23.92 15.34
CA GLU A 268 -11.68 -23.56 15.93
C GLU A 268 -12.35 -22.40 15.19
N THR A 269 -11.60 -21.34 14.88
CA THR A 269 -12.15 -20.11 14.26
C THR A 269 -12.25 -20.18 12.74
N ALA A 270 -11.28 -20.82 12.07
CA ALA A 270 -11.11 -20.76 10.62
C ALA A 270 -11.09 -22.13 9.94
N HIS A 271 -11.31 -23.22 10.69
CA HIS A 271 -11.32 -24.61 10.20
C HIS A 271 -10.06 -24.99 9.40
N ILE A 272 -8.91 -24.45 9.80
CA ILE A 272 -7.62 -24.83 9.25
C ILE A 272 -7.23 -26.22 9.76
N ASP A 273 -6.93 -27.13 8.84
CA ASP A 273 -6.61 -28.54 9.10
C ASP A 273 -5.11 -28.71 9.39
N TYR A 274 -4.69 -28.43 10.62
CA TYR A 274 -3.28 -28.51 11.03
C TYR A 274 -2.69 -29.94 11.01
N GLU A 275 -3.52 -31.00 10.94
CA GLU A 275 -3.02 -32.36 10.69
C GLU A 275 -2.53 -32.54 9.24
N ARG A 276 -2.98 -31.65 8.34
CA ARG A 276 -2.75 -31.70 6.89
C ARG A 276 -1.87 -30.57 6.35
N VAL A 277 -2.03 -29.34 6.84
CA VAL A 277 -1.25 -28.17 6.39
C VAL A 277 -0.30 -27.69 7.47
N SER A 278 0.99 -27.57 7.13
CA SER A 278 2.00 -27.08 8.06
C SER A 278 1.86 -25.57 8.28
N ILE A 279 1.64 -25.15 9.53
CA ILE A 279 1.50 -23.73 9.90
C ILE A 279 2.87 -23.17 10.31
N ILE A 280 3.36 -22.20 9.53
CA ILE A 280 4.67 -21.58 9.72
C ILE A 280 4.47 -20.19 10.36
N ALA A 281 4.51 -20.15 11.70
CA ALA A 281 4.25 -18.96 12.49
C ALA A 281 5.46 -18.03 12.62
N ASN A 282 5.26 -16.73 12.35
CA ASN A 282 6.20 -15.63 12.52
C ASN A 282 7.67 -15.92 12.07
N PRO A 283 7.88 -16.51 10.87
CA PRO A 283 9.19 -17.00 10.44
C PRO A 283 10.27 -15.91 10.32
N ALA A 284 11.52 -16.36 10.45
CA ALA A 284 12.68 -15.53 10.20
C ALA A 284 12.80 -15.17 8.69
N VAL A 285 13.32 -13.98 8.41
CA VAL A 285 13.52 -13.46 7.04
C VAL A 285 14.26 -14.45 6.15
N ALA A 286 15.32 -15.11 6.66
CA ALA A 286 16.08 -16.11 5.90
C ALA A 286 15.22 -17.31 5.47
N SER A 287 14.36 -17.84 6.35
CA SER A 287 13.43 -18.92 5.99
C SER A 287 12.46 -18.47 4.90
N LEU A 288 11.95 -17.24 4.98
CA LEU A 288 11.04 -16.71 3.95
C LEU A 288 11.73 -16.54 2.58
N TYR A 289 13.02 -16.22 2.56
CA TYR A 289 13.82 -16.21 1.32
C TYR A 289 14.04 -17.63 0.78
N GLU A 290 14.41 -18.58 1.64
CA GLU A 290 14.61 -19.99 1.28
C GLU A 290 13.31 -20.61 0.74
N ASP A 291 12.19 -20.41 1.46
CA ASP A 291 10.86 -20.88 1.06
C ASP A 291 10.39 -20.25 -0.26
N ALA A 292 10.56 -18.94 -0.44
CA ALA A 292 10.20 -18.29 -1.70
C ALA A 292 10.98 -18.88 -2.89
N LEU A 293 12.31 -18.99 -2.78
CA LEU A 293 13.16 -19.48 -3.86
C LEU A 293 12.95 -20.96 -4.21
N VAL A 294 12.48 -21.77 -3.27
CA VAL A 294 12.23 -23.20 -3.47
C VAL A 294 10.80 -23.50 -3.94
N TYR A 295 9.81 -22.73 -3.48
CA TYR A 295 8.38 -23.04 -3.71
C TYR A 295 7.60 -22.02 -4.55
N GLU A 296 8.13 -20.81 -4.79
CA GLU A 296 7.44 -19.76 -5.56
C GLU A 296 8.11 -19.47 -6.92
N THR A 297 7.50 -19.97 -7.99
CA THR A 297 7.83 -19.58 -9.37
C THR A 297 7.66 -18.08 -9.57
N GLY A 298 8.68 -17.41 -10.11
CA GLY A 298 8.67 -15.96 -10.28
C GLY A 298 9.19 -15.18 -9.07
N THR A 299 9.99 -15.82 -8.21
CA THR A 299 10.82 -15.13 -7.21
C THR A 299 12.32 -15.27 -7.51
N ALA A 300 13.12 -14.33 -7.04
CA ALA A 300 14.59 -14.36 -7.14
C ALA A 300 15.25 -13.45 -6.09
N ILE A 301 16.57 -13.58 -5.91
CA ILE A 301 17.39 -12.56 -5.23
C ILE A 301 17.99 -11.61 -6.28
N THR A 302 17.96 -10.31 -6.00
CA THR A 302 18.60 -9.24 -6.80
C THR A 302 20.03 -8.94 -6.30
N SER A 303 20.81 -8.14 -7.03
CA SER A 303 22.21 -7.84 -6.71
C SER A 303 22.42 -7.13 -5.36
N SER A 304 21.39 -6.43 -4.84
CA SER A 304 21.41 -5.82 -3.51
C SER A 304 21.02 -6.79 -2.37
N GLY A 305 20.69 -8.03 -2.72
CA GLY A 305 20.24 -9.06 -1.77
C GLY A 305 18.76 -9.01 -1.44
N ALA A 306 17.96 -8.12 -2.04
CA ALA A 306 16.51 -8.08 -1.86
C ALA A 306 15.81 -9.27 -2.59
N LEU A 307 14.68 -9.73 -2.06
CA LEU A 307 13.82 -10.71 -2.70
C LEU A 307 12.93 -9.99 -3.72
N THR A 308 13.02 -10.32 -5.00
CA THR A 308 12.03 -9.89 -6.00
C THR A 308 10.96 -10.95 -6.19
N ALA A 309 9.71 -10.53 -6.38
CA ALA A 309 8.55 -11.39 -6.58
C ALA A 309 7.58 -10.83 -7.63
N TYR A 310 6.96 -11.71 -8.40
CA TYR A 310 5.87 -11.39 -9.32
C TYR A 310 4.49 -11.55 -8.65
N SER A 311 3.63 -10.54 -8.80
CA SER A 311 2.26 -10.50 -8.24
C SER A 311 1.17 -10.99 -9.21
N GLY A 312 1.55 -11.71 -10.27
CA GLY A 312 0.63 -12.30 -11.22
C GLY A 312 -0.06 -11.25 -12.12
N ALA A 313 -1.25 -11.59 -12.63
CA ALA A 313 -2.04 -10.74 -13.53
C ALA A 313 -2.61 -9.46 -12.87
N LYS A 314 -2.31 -9.20 -11.60
CA LYS A 314 -2.70 -8.00 -10.86
C LYS A 314 -1.43 -7.34 -10.32
N THR A 315 -0.93 -6.33 -11.02
CA THR A 315 0.24 -5.52 -10.65
C THR A 315 -0.13 -4.25 -9.88
N GLY A 316 -1.38 -4.18 -9.41
CA GLY A 316 -1.98 -3.07 -8.67
C GLY A 316 -3.33 -3.45 -8.08
N ARG A 317 -3.91 -2.52 -7.31
CA ARG A 317 -5.19 -2.72 -6.61
C ARG A 317 -6.37 -2.94 -7.56
N SER A 318 -7.36 -3.68 -7.09
CA SER A 318 -8.60 -4.00 -7.79
C SER A 318 -9.82 -3.31 -7.14
N PRO A 319 -9.93 -1.96 -7.18
CA PRO A 319 -10.98 -1.24 -6.46
C PRO A 319 -12.40 -1.56 -6.93
N LEU A 320 -12.58 -2.06 -8.16
CA LEU A 320 -13.87 -2.54 -8.64
C LEU A 320 -14.30 -3.87 -7.99
N ASP A 321 -13.35 -4.63 -7.45
CA ASP A 321 -13.52 -5.93 -6.79
C ASP A 321 -13.45 -5.84 -5.25
N LYS A 322 -13.20 -4.64 -4.69
CA LYS A 322 -13.38 -4.33 -3.24
C LYS A 322 -14.84 -4.55 -2.85
N ARG A 323 -15.08 -5.15 -1.68
CA ARG A 323 -16.41 -5.36 -1.08
C ARG A 323 -16.35 -5.08 0.43
N VAL A 324 -17.48 -4.62 0.98
CA VAL A 324 -17.70 -4.51 2.43
C VAL A 324 -18.98 -5.28 2.75
N VAL A 325 -18.95 -6.14 3.76
CA VAL A 325 -20.14 -6.87 4.20
C VAL A 325 -21.15 -5.89 4.77
N LYS A 326 -22.38 -5.93 4.26
CA LYS A 326 -23.48 -5.12 4.76
C LYS A 326 -24.13 -5.87 5.93
N GLU A 327 -23.66 -5.59 7.13
CA GLU A 327 -24.14 -6.19 8.38
C GLU A 327 -24.60 -5.10 9.40
N PRO A 328 -25.43 -5.44 10.40
CA PRO A 328 -26.15 -4.46 11.23
C PRO A 328 -25.30 -3.51 12.10
N SER A 329 -24.05 -3.87 12.41
CA SER A 329 -23.17 -3.09 13.29
C SER A 329 -22.51 -1.90 12.59
N SER A 330 -22.25 -2.03 11.27
CA SER A 330 -21.57 -1.00 10.47
C SER A 330 -22.44 -0.39 9.35
N GLU A 331 -23.58 -1.00 8.97
CA GLU A 331 -24.33 -0.59 7.76
C GLU A 331 -24.81 0.87 7.72
N LYS A 332 -24.87 1.57 8.85
CA LYS A 332 -25.31 2.97 8.98
C LYS A 332 -24.16 3.97 8.86
N ASP A 333 -22.94 3.55 9.18
CA ASP A 333 -21.74 4.39 9.21
C ASP A 333 -20.94 4.28 7.89
N ILE A 334 -21.01 3.12 7.22
CA ILE A 334 -20.34 2.90 5.93
C ILE A 334 -20.96 3.77 4.83
N TRP A 335 -20.11 4.54 4.16
CA TRP A 335 -20.45 5.30 2.95
C TRP A 335 -20.54 4.36 1.75
N TRP A 336 -21.72 3.77 1.57
CA TRP A 336 -22.05 2.87 0.46
C TRP A 336 -21.98 3.58 -0.89
N GLY A 337 -21.37 2.94 -1.88
CA GLY A 337 -21.23 3.54 -3.21
C GLY A 337 -20.28 2.77 -4.14
N PRO A 338 -19.68 3.43 -5.15
CA PRO A 338 -18.79 2.78 -6.10
C PRO A 338 -17.45 2.31 -5.49
N VAL A 339 -17.09 2.82 -4.29
CA VAL A 339 -15.93 2.37 -3.51
C VAL A 339 -16.33 1.22 -2.57
N ASN A 340 -17.17 1.51 -1.57
CA ASN A 340 -17.63 0.51 -0.62
C ASN A 340 -18.89 -0.13 -1.20
N LYS A 341 -18.67 -1.19 -1.96
CA LYS A 341 -19.73 -1.98 -2.60
C LYS A 341 -20.25 -3.03 -1.61
N PRO A 342 -21.57 -3.12 -1.39
CA PRO A 342 -22.13 -4.07 -0.43
C PRO A 342 -21.95 -5.53 -0.86
N MET A 343 -21.88 -6.39 0.14
CA MET A 343 -21.85 -7.85 0.06
C MET A 343 -22.78 -8.39 1.15
N SER A 344 -23.58 -9.42 0.86
CA SER A 344 -24.42 -10.05 1.89
C SER A 344 -23.59 -10.98 2.78
N PRO A 345 -23.99 -11.22 4.05
CA PRO A 345 -23.36 -12.22 4.91
C PRO A 345 -23.32 -13.63 4.32
N GLU A 346 -24.23 -13.96 3.40
CA GLU A 346 -24.27 -15.23 2.67
C GLU A 346 -23.11 -15.32 1.66
N VAL A 347 -22.94 -14.26 0.84
CA VAL A 347 -21.86 -14.15 -0.14
C VAL A 347 -20.49 -14.04 0.55
N TRP A 348 -20.43 -13.35 1.69
CA TRP A 348 -19.24 -13.30 2.54
C TRP A 348 -18.79 -14.70 2.96
N ARG A 349 -19.68 -15.47 3.59
CA ARG A 349 -19.37 -16.83 4.05
C ARG A 349 -18.91 -17.74 2.90
N ILE A 350 -19.53 -17.65 1.72
CA ILE A 350 -19.09 -18.38 0.52
C ILE A 350 -17.66 -17.99 0.09
N ASN A 351 -17.30 -16.70 0.16
CA ASN A 351 -15.94 -16.27 -0.20
C ASN A 351 -14.90 -16.60 0.89
N ARG A 352 -15.27 -16.51 2.17
CA ARG A 352 -14.43 -16.93 3.31
C ARG A 352 -14.09 -18.42 3.23
N GLU A 353 -15.10 -19.27 3.06
CA GLU A 353 -14.92 -20.73 2.96
C GLU A 353 -14.00 -21.09 1.80
N ARG A 354 -14.15 -20.42 0.64
CA ARG A 354 -13.27 -20.62 -0.53
C ARG A 354 -11.81 -20.23 -0.28
N ALA A 355 -11.54 -19.31 0.64
CA ALA A 355 -10.18 -18.96 1.03
C ALA A 355 -9.60 -20.02 2.00
N VAL A 356 -10.40 -20.47 2.97
CA VAL A 356 -10.08 -21.57 3.90
C VAL A 356 -9.79 -22.87 3.15
N ASP A 357 -10.68 -23.30 2.24
CA ASP A 357 -10.50 -24.44 1.33
C ASP A 357 -9.15 -24.39 0.60
N TYR A 358 -8.80 -23.22 0.07
CA TYR A 358 -7.54 -23.04 -0.64
C TYR A 358 -6.33 -23.17 0.29
N LEU A 359 -6.39 -22.57 1.49
CA LEU A 359 -5.33 -22.66 2.49
C LEU A 359 -5.14 -24.12 2.96
N ASN A 360 -6.24 -24.85 3.22
CA ASN A 360 -6.26 -26.28 3.55
C ASN A 360 -5.81 -27.21 2.41
N THR A 361 -5.73 -26.73 1.17
CA THR A 361 -5.14 -27.48 0.05
C THR A 361 -3.66 -27.14 -0.20
N ARG A 362 -3.03 -26.32 0.64
CA ARG A 362 -1.57 -26.10 0.60
C ARG A 362 -0.84 -27.17 1.42
N ASN A 363 0.45 -27.38 1.12
CA ASN A 363 1.32 -28.18 1.99
C ASN A 363 1.86 -27.37 3.19
N ARG A 364 1.87 -26.04 3.07
CA ARG A 364 2.25 -25.08 4.11
C ARG A 364 1.47 -23.78 3.96
N ILE A 365 1.24 -23.09 5.07
CA ILE A 365 0.77 -21.70 5.12
C ILE A 365 1.64 -20.92 6.11
N TYR A 366 1.72 -19.61 5.93
CA TYR A 366 2.46 -18.73 6.82
C TYR A 366 1.47 -17.91 7.65
N VAL A 367 1.80 -17.73 8.93
CA VAL A 367 1.08 -16.82 9.83
C VAL A 367 2.02 -15.70 10.23
N ILE A 368 1.59 -14.45 10.04
CA ILE A 368 2.30 -13.26 10.51
C ILE A 368 1.40 -12.49 11.46
N ASP A 369 1.85 -12.35 12.69
CA ASP A 369 1.20 -11.57 13.75
C ASP A 369 1.93 -10.24 13.89
N GLY A 370 1.18 -9.14 13.87
CA GLY A 370 1.72 -7.80 14.03
C GLY A 370 0.69 -6.75 14.37
N TYR A 371 1.15 -5.58 14.80
CA TYR A 371 0.27 -4.46 15.14
C TYR A 371 0.15 -3.47 13.98
N ALA A 372 -1.00 -2.81 13.90
CA ALA A 372 -1.20 -1.63 13.08
C ALA A 372 -1.54 -0.43 13.99
N GLY A 373 -0.74 0.63 13.88
CA GLY A 373 -0.70 1.77 14.81
C GLY A 373 0.42 1.64 15.85
N TRP A 374 1.33 2.61 15.92
CA TRP A 374 2.41 2.61 16.91
C TRP A 374 1.98 3.04 18.33
N ASP A 375 0.89 3.82 18.46
CA ASP A 375 0.35 4.22 19.77
C ASP A 375 -0.43 3.05 20.40
N GLU A 376 0.14 2.43 21.44
CA GLU A 376 -0.40 1.23 22.10
C GLU A 376 -1.84 1.39 22.62
N ARG A 377 -2.30 2.62 22.84
CA ARG A 377 -3.67 2.93 23.27
C ARG A 377 -4.71 2.67 22.17
N TYR A 378 -4.28 2.62 20.92
CA TYR A 378 -5.12 2.54 19.74
C TYR A 378 -4.71 1.42 18.76
N ARG A 379 -3.53 0.82 18.94
CA ARG A 379 -3.02 -0.25 18.05
C ARG A 379 -4.01 -1.42 17.98
N ILE A 380 -4.23 -1.93 16.77
CA ILE A 380 -5.00 -3.17 16.56
C ILE A 380 -4.05 -4.34 16.29
N SER A 381 -4.42 -5.52 16.79
CA SER A 381 -3.65 -6.75 16.58
C SER A 381 -4.12 -7.43 15.28
N VAL A 382 -3.22 -7.64 14.33
CA VAL A 382 -3.52 -8.19 12.99
C VAL A 382 -2.81 -9.52 12.79
N ARG A 383 -3.58 -10.58 12.51
CA ARG A 383 -3.07 -11.90 12.09
C ARG A 383 -3.28 -12.08 10.59
N VAL A 384 -2.20 -12.37 9.86
CA VAL A 384 -2.24 -12.62 8.41
C VAL A 384 -1.95 -14.09 8.15
N VAL A 385 -2.89 -14.78 7.51
CA VAL A 385 -2.77 -16.18 7.08
C VAL A 385 -2.63 -16.20 5.56
N CYS A 386 -1.49 -16.63 5.03
CA CYS A 386 -1.22 -16.57 3.59
C CYS A 386 -0.44 -17.77 3.04
N ALA A 387 -0.63 -18.09 1.76
CA ALA A 387 0.02 -19.23 1.10
C ALA A 387 1.44 -18.96 0.54
N ARG A 388 1.88 -17.69 0.46
CA ARG A 388 3.16 -17.27 -0.14
C ARG A 388 4.10 -16.68 0.92
N ALA A 389 5.36 -17.10 0.91
CA ALA A 389 6.43 -16.57 1.74
C ALA A 389 6.74 -15.10 1.40
N TYR A 390 6.59 -14.70 0.14
CA TYR A 390 6.69 -13.29 -0.26
C TYR A 390 5.60 -12.43 0.38
N HIS A 391 4.35 -12.91 0.46
CA HIS A 391 3.26 -12.20 1.16
C HIS A 391 3.50 -12.12 2.67
N ALA A 392 4.03 -13.20 3.26
CA ALA A 392 4.42 -13.22 4.66
C ALA A 392 5.54 -12.21 4.95
N LEU A 393 6.60 -12.17 4.12
CA LEU A 393 7.69 -11.22 4.27
C LEU A 393 7.22 -9.76 4.07
N PHE A 394 6.32 -9.52 3.12
CA PHE A 394 5.69 -8.22 2.93
C PHE A 394 4.96 -7.77 4.20
N MET A 395 4.04 -8.58 4.76
CA MET A 395 3.30 -8.17 5.96
C MET A 395 4.20 -8.10 7.20
N ARG A 396 5.26 -8.91 7.27
CA ARG A 396 6.30 -8.81 8.31
C ARG A 396 7.10 -7.49 8.22
N ASN A 397 7.20 -6.89 7.03
CA ASN A 397 7.79 -5.57 6.83
C ASN A 397 6.78 -4.44 7.09
N MET A 398 5.53 -4.58 6.65
CA MET A 398 4.52 -3.52 6.72
C MET A 398 3.77 -3.43 8.06
N LEU A 399 3.62 -4.51 8.81
CA LEU A 399 3.11 -4.47 10.19
C LEU A 399 4.23 -4.20 11.19
N ILE A 400 3.85 -3.63 12.33
CA ILE A 400 4.73 -3.41 13.46
C ILE A 400 4.96 -4.76 14.14
N ARG A 401 6.22 -5.21 14.18
CA ARG A 401 6.59 -6.55 14.65
C ARG A 401 6.52 -6.62 16.18
N PRO A 402 5.73 -7.52 16.78
CA PRO A 402 5.67 -7.68 18.23
C PRO A 402 6.99 -8.24 18.77
N SER A 403 7.27 -7.97 20.04
CA SER A 403 8.37 -8.61 20.76
C SER A 403 8.11 -10.12 20.96
N ARG A 404 9.18 -10.88 21.25
CA ARG A 404 9.08 -12.32 21.56
C ARG A 404 8.26 -12.64 22.81
N GLU A 405 7.98 -11.65 23.65
CA GLU A 405 7.13 -11.82 24.83
C GLU A 405 5.66 -11.52 24.47
N GLU A 406 5.38 -10.46 23.72
CA GLU A 406 4.03 -10.18 23.18
C GLU A 406 3.49 -11.33 22.31
N LEU A 407 4.34 -11.97 21.50
CA LEU A 407 3.95 -13.13 20.68
C LEU A 407 3.49 -14.35 21.49
N LYS A 408 3.73 -14.42 22.81
CA LYS A 408 3.28 -15.55 23.67
C LYS A 408 1.83 -15.41 24.14
N SER A 409 1.22 -14.25 23.94
CA SER A 409 -0.17 -13.95 24.30
C SER A 409 -0.78 -13.03 23.24
N PHE A 410 -0.48 -13.30 21.97
CA PHE A 410 -1.00 -12.54 20.84
C PHE A 410 -2.30 -13.18 20.35
N HIS A 411 -3.40 -12.45 20.57
CA HIS A 411 -4.69 -12.75 19.96
C HIS A 411 -5.04 -11.60 18.99
N PRO A 412 -5.51 -11.90 17.77
CA PRO A 412 -5.85 -10.86 16.80
C PRO A 412 -7.12 -10.10 17.17
N ASP A 413 -7.12 -8.79 16.93
CA ASP A 413 -8.35 -8.04 16.69
C ASP A 413 -8.91 -8.38 15.31
N TYR A 414 -8.04 -8.45 14.28
CA TYR A 414 -8.44 -8.68 12.88
C TYR A 414 -7.64 -9.80 12.23
N VAL A 415 -8.30 -10.63 11.41
CA VAL A 415 -7.66 -11.73 10.66
C VAL A 415 -7.76 -11.49 9.14
N ILE A 416 -6.67 -11.72 8.41
CA ILE A 416 -6.60 -11.62 6.94
C ILE A 416 -6.29 -12.98 6.34
N TYR A 417 -7.24 -13.57 5.61
CA TYR A 417 -7.03 -14.77 4.80
C TYR A 417 -6.64 -14.38 3.38
N ASN A 418 -5.34 -14.41 3.10
CA ASN A 418 -4.81 -14.18 1.76
C ASN A 418 -4.68 -15.50 0.99
N ALA A 419 -5.78 -15.86 0.31
CA ALA A 419 -5.87 -16.91 -0.69
C ALA A 419 -5.72 -16.32 -2.11
N GLY A 420 -4.89 -15.28 -2.29
CA GLY A 420 -4.83 -14.45 -3.48
C GLY A 420 -4.63 -15.20 -4.81
N SER A 421 -3.87 -16.29 -4.81
CA SER A 421 -3.65 -17.14 -5.99
C SER A 421 -4.85 -18.04 -6.36
N PHE A 422 -5.97 -17.97 -5.62
CA PHE A 422 -7.20 -18.73 -5.87
C PHE A 422 -8.35 -17.79 -6.28
N PRO A 423 -9.08 -18.08 -7.38
CA PRO A 423 -10.09 -17.15 -7.88
C PRO A 423 -11.37 -17.14 -7.04
N ALA A 424 -11.96 -15.95 -6.89
CA ALA A 424 -13.35 -15.78 -6.49
C ALA A 424 -14.29 -16.40 -7.54
N ASN A 425 -15.44 -16.92 -7.09
CA ASN A 425 -16.42 -17.49 -8.00
C ASN A 425 -17.20 -16.37 -8.72
N ARG A 426 -16.98 -16.23 -10.03
CA ARG A 426 -17.67 -15.27 -10.91
C ARG A 426 -19.20 -15.40 -10.94
N TRP A 427 -19.74 -16.53 -10.46
CA TRP A 427 -21.19 -16.79 -10.40
C TRP A 427 -21.80 -16.58 -9.00
N THR A 428 -20.99 -16.23 -7.99
CA THR A 428 -21.52 -15.79 -6.69
C THR A 428 -22.09 -14.37 -6.83
N GLU A 429 -23.22 -14.10 -6.18
CA GLU A 429 -23.91 -12.81 -6.26
C GLU A 429 -22.98 -11.62 -5.93
N GLY A 430 -23.10 -10.55 -6.70
CA GLY A 430 -22.30 -9.33 -6.53
C GLY A 430 -20.82 -9.46 -6.93
N MET A 431 -20.33 -10.62 -7.41
CA MET A 431 -18.98 -10.74 -7.96
C MET A 431 -18.91 -10.17 -9.38
N THR A 432 -17.85 -9.40 -9.66
CA THR A 432 -17.63 -8.71 -10.95
C THR A 432 -16.51 -9.31 -11.79
N SER A 433 -15.64 -10.12 -11.18
CA SER A 433 -14.49 -10.74 -11.83
C SER A 433 -14.08 -12.02 -11.08
N ALA A 434 -12.93 -12.59 -11.43
CA ALA A 434 -12.32 -13.67 -10.65
C ALA A 434 -11.60 -13.16 -9.38
N THR A 435 -11.60 -11.86 -9.12
CA THR A 435 -10.99 -11.22 -7.95
C THR A 435 -12.07 -10.84 -6.92
N SER A 436 -11.75 -10.93 -5.64
CA SER A 436 -12.55 -10.35 -4.55
C SER A 436 -11.62 -9.89 -3.42
N VAL A 437 -11.86 -8.69 -2.90
CA VAL A 437 -11.15 -8.13 -1.75
C VAL A 437 -12.21 -7.65 -0.76
N ALA A 438 -12.57 -8.52 0.18
CA ALA A 438 -13.75 -8.35 1.03
C ALA A 438 -13.35 -8.08 2.50
N ILE A 439 -14.09 -7.20 3.17
CA ILE A 439 -13.90 -6.84 4.60
C ILE A 439 -15.23 -7.00 5.33
N ASN A 440 -15.22 -7.66 6.49
CA ASN A 440 -16.34 -7.81 7.40
C ASN A 440 -15.99 -7.17 8.76
N PHE A 441 -16.72 -6.14 9.16
CA PHE A 441 -16.45 -5.40 10.41
C PHE A 441 -16.99 -6.09 11.67
N ALA A 442 -18.03 -6.92 11.57
CA ALA A 442 -18.58 -7.64 12.72
C ALA A 442 -17.78 -8.91 13.05
N GLU A 443 -17.39 -9.67 12.02
CA GLU A 443 -16.49 -10.83 12.18
C GLU A 443 -15.02 -10.40 12.31
N LYS A 444 -14.71 -9.11 12.07
CA LYS A 444 -13.37 -8.51 12.05
C LYS A 444 -12.38 -9.24 11.13
N GLU A 445 -12.83 -9.54 9.92
CA GLU A 445 -12.08 -10.37 8.98
C GLU A 445 -11.93 -9.73 7.59
N MET A 446 -10.87 -10.14 6.90
CA MET A 446 -10.60 -9.78 5.52
C MET A 446 -10.28 -11.02 4.69
N VAL A 447 -10.85 -11.10 3.49
CA VAL A 447 -10.64 -12.20 2.54
C VAL A 447 -10.13 -11.65 1.21
N ILE A 448 -9.01 -12.21 0.72
CA ILE A 448 -8.41 -11.87 -0.57
C ILE A 448 -8.41 -13.11 -1.47
N LEU A 449 -9.01 -12.96 -2.65
CA LEU A 449 -9.11 -13.98 -3.70
C LEU A 449 -8.80 -13.36 -5.07
N GLY A 450 -8.11 -14.11 -5.93
CA GLY A 450 -7.86 -13.76 -7.33
C GLY A 450 -7.04 -12.49 -7.57
N THR A 451 -6.13 -12.17 -6.66
CA THR A 451 -5.14 -11.09 -6.78
C THR A 451 -3.97 -11.40 -5.85
N GLU A 452 -2.73 -11.31 -6.36
CA GLU A 452 -1.51 -11.58 -5.59
C GLU A 452 -0.69 -10.30 -5.34
N TYR A 453 -1.29 -9.14 -5.63
CA TYR A 453 -0.75 -7.82 -5.32
C TYR A 453 -0.72 -7.59 -3.81
N ALA A 454 0.48 -7.45 -3.23
CA ALA A 454 0.63 -7.42 -1.77
C ALA A 454 -0.03 -6.17 -1.15
N GLY A 455 -0.08 -5.06 -1.90
CA GLY A 455 -0.71 -3.81 -1.49
C GLY A 455 -2.22 -3.89 -1.17
N GLU A 456 -2.92 -4.98 -1.53
CA GLU A 456 -4.30 -5.20 -1.06
C GLU A 456 -4.34 -5.48 0.45
N MET A 457 -3.38 -6.24 1.00
CA MET A 457 -3.32 -6.50 2.46
C MET A 457 -3.09 -5.22 3.24
N LYS A 458 -2.09 -4.41 2.85
CA LYS A 458 -1.83 -3.07 3.41
C LYS A 458 -3.09 -2.21 3.39
N LYS A 459 -3.70 -2.02 2.22
CA LYS A 459 -4.84 -1.11 2.06
C LYS A 459 -6.17 -1.68 2.58
N GLY A 460 -6.22 -2.98 2.86
CA GLY A 460 -7.26 -3.62 3.68
C GLY A 460 -7.19 -3.18 5.14
N VAL A 461 -6.02 -3.36 5.77
CA VAL A 461 -5.74 -2.84 7.14
C VAL A 461 -6.01 -1.33 7.20
N PHE A 462 -5.56 -0.56 6.22
CA PHE A 462 -5.82 0.88 6.17
C PHE A 462 -7.31 1.23 6.08
N THR A 463 -8.10 0.45 5.34
CA THR A 463 -9.57 0.61 5.28
C THR A 463 -10.21 0.31 6.65
N VAL A 464 -9.68 -0.67 7.39
CA VAL A 464 -10.11 -0.97 8.77
C VAL A 464 -9.82 0.19 9.71
N LEU A 465 -8.60 0.76 9.69
CA LEU A 465 -8.29 1.93 10.53
C LEU A 465 -9.07 3.19 10.09
N PHE A 466 -9.48 3.31 8.83
CA PHE A 466 -10.40 4.37 8.39
C PHE A 466 -11.82 4.24 8.96
N TYR A 467 -12.19 3.08 9.52
CA TYR A 467 -13.46 2.83 10.21
C TYR A 467 -13.30 2.85 11.74
N GLU A 468 -12.42 2.01 12.28
CA GLU A 468 -12.22 1.82 13.73
C GLU A 468 -11.83 3.13 14.43
N MET A 469 -10.83 3.86 13.92
CA MET A 469 -10.30 5.04 14.61
C MET A 469 -11.34 6.16 14.74
N PRO A 470 -12.11 6.57 13.71
CA PRO A 470 -13.11 7.62 13.86
C PRO A 470 -14.41 7.19 14.57
N VAL A 471 -14.77 5.90 14.55
CA VAL A 471 -16.02 5.38 15.15
C VAL A 471 -15.83 5.04 16.62
N LYS A 472 -14.82 4.21 16.94
CA LYS A 472 -14.58 3.67 18.29
C LYS A 472 -13.73 4.59 19.16
N HIS A 473 -12.78 5.31 18.57
CA HIS A 473 -11.77 6.09 19.30
C HIS A 473 -11.84 7.61 19.07
N ASN A 474 -12.65 8.07 18.11
CA ASN A 474 -12.67 9.46 17.62
C ASN A 474 -11.28 10.01 17.21
N VAL A 475 -10.39 9.12 16.75
CA VAL A 475 -9.04 9.42 16.23
C VAL A 475 -9.11 9.60 14.72
N LEU A 476 -8.36 10.57 14.19
CA LEU A 476 -8.41 10.95 12.78
C LEU A 476 -7.38 10.18 11.94
N THR A 477 -7.84 9.25 11.12
CA THR A 477 -7.02 8.49 10.14
C THR A 477 -6.68 9.34 8.91
N LEU A 478 -5.42 9.30 8.47
CA LEU A 478 -4.85 10.16 7.43
C LEU A 478 -4.07 9.36 6.37
N HIS A 479 -4.28 9.67 5.09
CA HIS A 479 -3.45 9.18 3.98
C HIS A 479 -2.39 10.22 3.62
N SER A 480 -1.30 10.19 4.38
CA SER A 480 -0.24 11.19 4.36
C SER A 480 1.09 10.56 4.77
N SER A 481 2.21 11.04 4.25
CA SER A 481 3.49 10.89 4.95
C SER A 481 3.58 11.91 6.09
N ALA A 482 4.47 11.69 7.05
CA ALA A 482 4.72 12.64 8.13
C ALA A 482 6.19 12.64 8.56
N ASN A 483 6.71 13.80 8.95
CA ASN A 483 8.06 13.94 9.51
C ASN A 483 8.12 15.00 10.63
N GLN A 484 9.14 14.90 11.47
CA GLN A 484 9.38 15.79 12.61
C GLN A 484 10.74 16.50 12.49
N GLY A 485 10.80 17.81 12.72
CA GLY A 485 12.06 18.56 12.81
C GLY A 485 12.77 18.39 14.15
N GLU A 486 13.99 18.89 14.26
CA GLU A 486 14.80 18.84 15.50
C GLU A 486 14.12 19.58 16.66
N ASP A 487 13.43 20.70 16.38
CA ASP A 487 12.60 21.46 17.34
C ASP A 487 11.28 20.74 17.71
N GLY A 488 11.08 19.49 17.30
CA GLY A 488 9.87 18.71 17.56
C GLY A 488 8.69 19.04 16.64
N ASP A 489 8.81 19.99 15.71
CA ASP A 489 7.71 20.41 14.85
C ASP A 489 7.28 19.30 13.87
N VAL A 490 5.98 18.97 13.83
CA VAL A 490 5.44 17.93 12.94
C VAL A 490 4.83 18.55 11.68
N THR A 491 5.13 17.93 10.53
CA THR A 491 4.49 18.23 9.23
C THR A 491 3.85 16.96 8.67
N VAL A 492 2.61 17.06 8.18
CA VAL A 492 1.89 15.98 7.48
C VAL A 492 1.66 16.35 6.01
N PHE A 493 1.90 15.41 5.09
CA PHE A 493 1.87 15.63 3.64
C PHE A 493 0.82 14.70 2.99
N PHE A 494 -0.33 15.24 2.64
CA PHE A 494 -1.39 14.52 1.90
C PHE A 494 -1.10 14.50 0.41
N GLY A 495 -1.47 13.42 -0.28
CA GLY A 495 -1.25 13.31 -1.72
C GLY A 495 -1.49 11.90 -2.27
N LEU A 496 -1.75 11.82 -3.57
CA LEU A 496 -1.85 10.53 -4.27
C LEU A 496 -0.46 9.99 -4.64
N SER A 497 -0.41 8.83 -5.29
CA SER A 497 0.83 8.31 -5.88
C SER A 497 1.39 9.32 -6.90
N GLY A 498 2.70 9.54 -6.92
CA GLY A 498 3.37 10.45 -7.87
C GLY A 498 3.30 11.95 -7.56
N THR A 499 2.55 12.39 -6.54
CA THR A 499 2.50 13.80 -6.11
C THR A 499 3.66 14.20 -5.19
N GLY A 500 4.63 13.31 -4.97
CA GLY A 500 5.85 13.59 -4.20
C GLY A 500 5.80 13.33 -2.69
N LYS A 501 4.75 12.69 -2.14
CA LYS A 501 4.63 12.38 -0.69
C LYS A 501 5.95 11.90 -0.07
N THR A 502 6.45 10.76 -0.55
CA THR A 502 7.63 10.06 -0.04
C THR A 502 8.89 10.91 -0.21
N THR A 503 9.12 11.45 -1.42
CA THR A 503 10.28 12.29 -1.79
C THR A 503 10.37 13.59 -0.98
N LEU A 504 9.23 14.13 -0.52
CA LEU A 504 9.16 15.37 0.26
C LEU A 504 9.15 15.14 1.78
N SER A 505 8.67 13.98 2.26
CA SER A 505 8.85 13.56 3.66
C SER A 505 10.26 13.03 3.94
N ALA A 506 10.93 12.47 2.93
CA ALA A 506 12.37 12.20 2.90
C ALA A 506 13.15 13.52 2.77
N ASP A 507 13.23 14.22 3.91
CA ASP A 507 14.08 15.38 4.13
C ASP A 507 15.17 14.98 5.13
N PRO A 508 16.47 14.99 4.77
CA PRO A 508 17.55 14.59 5.66
C PRO A 508 17.68 15.47 6.90
N LYS A 509 17.00 16.64 6.95
CA LYS A 509 16.94 17.52 8.14
C LYS A 509 15.84 17.11 9.14
N ARG A 510 15.02 16.10 8.84
CA ARG A 510 13.79 15.77 9.58
C ARG A 510 13.67 14.27 9.76
N ALA A 511 13.18 13.84 10.93
CA ALA A 511 12.97 12.43 11.23
C ALA A 511 11.67 11.92 10.59
N LEU A 512 11.73 10.88 9.77
CA LEU A 512 10.57 10.29 9.11
C LEU A 512 9.71 9.53 10.13
N ILE A 513 8.41 9.87 10.22
CA ILE A 513 7.44 9.13 11.03
C ILE A 513 6.86 7.97 10.20
N GLY A 514 6.55 8.22 8.92
CA GLY A 514 6.08 7.22 7.95
C GLY A 514 5.82 7.80 6.56
N ASP A 515 5.63 6.95 5.54
CA ASP A 515 5.53 7.37 4.12
C ASP A 515 4.09 7.48 3.55
N ASP A 516 3.07 6.87 4.17
CA ASP A 516 1.76 6.74 3.53
C ASP A 516 0.53 6.76 4.46
N GLU A 517 0.60 6.24 5.70
CA GLU A 517 -0.57 5.99 6.55
C GLU A 517 -0.37 6.40 8.03
N HIS A 518 -1.20 7.32 8.54
CA HIS A 518 -1.06 7.88 9.89
C HIS A 518 -2.39 8.05 10.63
N CYS A 519 -2.33 8.26 11.95
CA CYS A 519 -3.44 8.71 12.78
C CYS A 519 -3.05 9.95 13.60
N TRP A 520 -3.95 10.92 13.73
CA TRP A 520 -3.82 12.09 14.61
C TRP A 520 -4.74 11.92 15.83
N SER A 521 -4.12 11.66 16.98
CA SER A 521 -4.81 11.39 18.26
C SER A 521 -4.92 12.64 19.15
N ASP A 522 -5.33 12.43 20.39
CA ASP A 522 -5.26 13.40 21.49
C ASP A 522 -3.82 13.85 21.85
N ARG A 523 -2.78 13.07 21.48
CA ARG A 523 -1.37 13.30 21.85
C ARG A 523 -0.41 13.41 20.67
N GLY A 524 -0.87 13.84 19.50
CA GLY A 524 0.01 14.02 18.33
C GLY A 524 -0.29 13.04 17.21
N VAL A 525 0.74 12.55 16.52
CA VAL A 525 0.62 11.71 15.31
C VAL A 525 1.44 10.43 15.44
N PHE A 526 0.83 9.30 15.09
CA PHE A 526 1.50 8.01 14.98
C PHE A 526 1.33 7.39 13.59
N ASN A 527 2.37 6.68 13.12
CA ASN A 527 2.32 5.87 11.91
C ASN A 527 1.43 4.62 12.15
N ILE A 528 0.75 4.14 11.11
CA ILE A 528 -0.01 2.88 11.16
C ILE A 528 0.91 1.67 10.90
N GLU A 529 2.04 1.87 10.22
CA GLU A 529 2.84 0.83 9.58
C GLU A 529 4.21 0.60 10.25
N GLY A 530 4.73 -0.63 10.16
CA GLY A 530 6.10 -1.01 10.58
C GLY A 530 7.16 -0.89 9.48
N GLY A 531 6.82 -0.29 8.34
CA GLY A 531 7.64 -0.20 7.14
C GLY A 531 7.07 0.75 6.09
N CYS A 532 7.76 0.86 4.95
CA CYS A 532 7.38 1.70 3.80
C CYS A 532 7.14 0.83 2.56
N TYR A 533 6.29 1.29 1.64
CA TYR A 533 5.95 0.56 0.40
C TYR A 533 6.16 1.45 -0.83
N ALA A 534 7.41 1.90 -0.99
CA ALA A 534 7.85 2.87 -1.97
C ALA A 534 7.62 2.39 -3.43
N LYS A 535 7.47 3.36 -4.35
CA LYS A 535 7.44 3.11 -5.80
C LYS A 535 8.88 3.07 -6.33
N CYS A 536 9.18 2.15 -7.24
CA CYS A 536 10.55 1.94 -7.75
C CYS A 536 10.81 2.46 -9.16
N ILE A 537 9.79 2.83 -9.94
CA ILE A 537 10.01 3.31 -11.31
C ILE A 537 10.74 4.67 -11.30
N GLY A 538 11.83 4.78 -12.05
CA GLY A 538 12.71 5.95 -12.10
C GLY A 538 13.61 6.15 -10.87
N LEU A 539 13.66 5.19 -9.93
CA LEU A 539 14.45 5.28 -8.70
C LEU A 539 15.95 5.25 -8.99
N SER A 540 16.71 6.18 -8.40
CA SER A 540 18.18 6.14 -8.44
C SER A 540 18.79 6.74 -7.17
N ALA A 541 20.00 6.30 -6.84
CA ALA A 541 20.71 6.69 -5.61
C ALA A 541 20.98 8.20 -5.50
N GLU A 542 21.07 8.90 -6.62
CA GLU A 542 21.31 10.35 -6.68
C GLU A 542 20.04 11.18 -6.40
N LYS A 543 18.85 10.58 -6.63
CA LYS A 543 17.55 11.25 -6.47
C LYS A 543 16.97 11.01 -5.07
N GLU A 544 16.97 9.75 -4.65
CA GLU A 544 16.28 9.26 -3.45
C GLU A 544 17.16 8.20 -2.72
N PRO A 545 18.32 8.62 -2.18
CA PRO A 545 19.34 7.72 -1.62
C PRO A 545 18.81 6.84 -0.49
N ASP A 546 17.99 7.36 0.41
CA ASP A 546 17.49 6.63 1.58
C ASP A 546 16.60 5.45 1.14
N ILE A 547 15.73 5.68 0.15
CA ILE A 547 14.88 4.65 -0.45
C ILE A 547 15.76 3.61 -1.17
N PHE A 548 16.74 4.04 -1.96
CA PHE A 548 17.63 3.14 -2.69
C PHE A 548 18.47 2.26 -1.74
N ASN A 549 19.04 2.84 -0.69
CA ASN A 549 19.84 2.14 0.33
C ASN A 549 18.99 1.20 1.20
N ALA A 550 17.69 1.45 1.32
CA ALA A 550 16.75 0.54 1.97
C ALA A 550 16.47 -0.73 1.14
N ILE A 551 16.81 -0.79 -0.15
CA ILE A 551 16.59 -1.98 -0.99
C ILE A 551 17.73 -2.99 -0.81
N ARG A 552 17.65 -3.77 0.27
CA ARG A 552 18.66 -4.78 0.66
C ARG A 552 18.03 -6.09 1.14
N PHE A 553 18.84 -7.08 1.57
CA PHE A 553 18.32 -8.28 2.23
C PHE A 553 17.31 -7.94 3.34
N GLY A 554 16.18 -8.64 3.35
CA GLY A 554 14.98 -8.33 4.14
C GLY A 554 13.91 -7.54 3.39
N SER A 555 14.26 -6.85 2.31
CA SER A 555 13.31 -6.08 1.49
C SER A 555 12.65 -6.96 0.43
N VAL A 556 11.45 -6.57 0.00
CA VAL A 556 10.67 -7.22 -1.05
C VAL A 556 10.52 -6.25 -2.22
N LEU A 557 11.06 -6.59 -3.38
CA LEU A 557 10.76 -5.92 -4.65
C LEU A 557 9.57 -6.62 -5.31
N GLU A 558 8.64 -5.85 -5.87
CA GLU A 558 7.43 -6.37 -6.51
C GLU A 558 7.37 -5.91 -7.97
N ASN A 559 7.25 -6.87 -8.89
CA ASN A 559 7.12 -6.67 -10.34
C ASN A 559 8.26 -5.87 -11.03
N VAL A 560 9.45 -5.79 -10.44
CA VAL A 560 10.63 -5.18 -11.09
C VAL A 560 11.29 -6.14 -12.08
N VAL A 561 11.90 -5.59 -13.13
CA VAL A 561 12.77 -6.33 -14.05
C VAL A 561 14.22 -6.23 -13.58
N PHE A 562 15.00 -7.28 -13.81
CA PHE A 562 16.41 -7.34 -13.46
C PHE A 562 17.18 -8.19 -14.47
N ASP A 563 18.45 -7.88 -14.70
CA ASP A 563 19.30 -8.67 -15.58
C ASP A 563 19.55 -10.07 -14.98
N PRO A 564 19.30 -11.17 -15.72
CA PRO A 564 19.31 -12.52 -15.14
C PRO A 564 20.71 -13.04 -14.76
N VAL A 565 21.78 -12.39 -15.21
CA VAL A 565 23.18 -12.80 -14.98
C VAL A 565 23.80 -12.02 -13.82
N THR A 566 23.75 -10.70 -13.87
CA THR A 566 24.31 -9.74 -12.90
C THR A 566 23.38 -9.48 -11.72
N ARG A 567 22.08 -9.77 -11.87
CA ARG A 567 21.00 -9.51 -10.89
C ARG A 567 20.74 -8.05 -10.57
N VAL A 568 21.33 -7.11 -11.32
CA VAL A 568 21.05 -5.68 -11.21
C VAL A 568 19.62 -5.42 -11.67
N VAL A 569 18.87 -4.69 -10.84
CA VAL A 569 17.49 -4.25 -11.13
C VAL A 569 17.55 -3.11 -12.13
N ASP A 570 16.72 -3.17 -13.17
CA ASP A 570 16.42 -2.00 -13.99
C ASP A 570 15.23 -1.27 -13.36
N TYR A 571 15.48 -0.05 -12.89
CA TYR A 571 14.44 0.79 -12.27
C TYR A 571 13.72 1.69 -13.28
N ASP A 572 14.16 1.78 -14.53
CA ASP A 572 13.44 2.49 -15.59
C ASP A 572 12.58 1.52 -16.46
N ASP A 573 12.80 0.20 -16.38
CA ASP A 573 11.96 -0.81 -17.01
C ASP A 573 10.56 -0.91 -16.36
N SER A 574 9.53 -0.72 -17.18
CA SER A 574 8.11 -0.81 -16.83
C SER A 574 7.34 -1.92 -17.57
N THR A 575 8.03 -2.86 -18.23
CA THR A 575 7.44 -3.88 -19.11
C THR A 575 6.44 -4.81 -18.41
N LEU A 576 6.59 -5.03 -17.10
CA LEU A 576 5.61 -5.73 -16.26
C LEU A 576 4.52 -4.79 -15.72
N THR A 577 4.91 -3.57 -15.34
CA THR A 577 4.05 -2.49 -14.86
C THR A 577 4.89 -1.24 -14.61
N GLU A 578 4.29 -0.04 -14.67
CA GLU A 578 4.90 1.15 -14.06
C GLU A 578 4.72 1.20 -12.53
N ASN A 579 3.86 0.37 -11.93
CA ASN A 579 3.65 0.29 -10.47
C ASN A 579 4.63 -0.70 -9.82
N THR A 580 5.92 -0.65 -10.22
CA THR A 580 6.99 -1.38 -9.52
C THR A 580 7.14 -0.85 -8.10
N ARG A 581 7.46 -1.74 -7.14
CA ARG A 581 7.48 -1.40 -5.71
C ARG A 581 8.65 -2.01 -4.97
N CYS A 582 8.98 -1.42 -3.81
CA CYS A 582 9.72 -2.09 -2.76
C CYS A 582 9.02 -1.94 -1.41
N ALA A 583 8.90 -3.03 -0.65
CA ALA A 583 8.44 -3.06 0.73
C ALA A 583 9.60 -3.41 1.68
N TYR A 584 9.93 -2.51 2.59
CA TYR A 584 11.04 -2.65 3.54
C TYR A 584 10.63 -2.16 4.94
N PRO A 585 11.19 -2.75 6.02
CA PRO A 585 10.89 -2.34 7.39
C PRO A 585 11.43 -0.93 7.66
N ILE A 586 10.78 -0.18 8.57
CA ILE A 586 11.03 1.26 8.74
C ILE A 586 12.46 1.55 9.21
N GLU A 587 13.08 0.63 9.95
CA GLU A 587 14.47 0.66 10.42
C GLU A 587 15.52 0.56 9.29
N TYR A 588 15.10 0.51 8.02
CA TYR A 588 16.00 0.60 6.87
C TYR A 588 16.16 2.02 6.34
N ILE A 589 15.36 2.98 6.83
CA ILE A 589 15.55 4.42 6.62
C ILE A 589 16.35 4.98 7.81
N GLU A 590 17.52 5.58 7.54
CA GLU A 590 18.46 5.98 8.60
C GLU A 590 17.93 7.12 9.49
N ASN A 591 17.16 8.05 8.92
CA ASN A 591 16.48 9.12 9.65
C ASN A 591 15.05 8.74 10.13
N ALA A 592 14.71 7.45 10.24
CA ALA A 592 13.42 7.05 10.79
C ALA A 592 13.29 7.38 12.29
N LYS A 593 12.16 7.96 12.70
CA LYS A 593 11.81 8.11 14.11
C LYS A 593 11.29 6.78 14.64
N ILE A 594 11.97 6.21 15.64
CA ILE A 594 11.58 4.97 16.31
C ILE A 594 11.46 5.23 17.82
N PRO A 595 10.29 4.98 18.46
CA PRO A 595 9.02 4.56 17.85
C PRO A 595 8.45 5.63 16.91
N CYS A 596 7.63 5.21 15.95
CA CYS A 596 7.04 6.10 14.93
C CYS A 596 5.84 6.89 15.46
N ILE A 597 6.05 7.60 16.57
CA ILE A 597 5.08 8.45 17.27
C ILE A 597 5.74 9.81 17.49
N ALA A 598 5.08 10.90 17.08
CA ALA A 598 5.40 12.23 17.53
C ALA A 598 4.35 12.68 18.56
N GLU A 599 4.81 12.98 19.78
CA GLU A 599 3.97 13.48 20.89
C GLU A 599 3.52 14.94 20.68
N GLU A 600 4.16 15.64 19.73
CA GLU A 600 3.80 16.97 19.27
C GLU A 600 2.74 16.93 18.17
N HIS A 601 1.93 17.97 18.08
CA HIS A 601 0.88 18.07 17.07
C HIS A 601 1.40 18.69 15.75
N PRO A 602 0.85 18.27 14.59
CA PRO A 602 1.10 18.91 13.30
C PRO A 602 0.99 20.45 13.33
N LYS A 603 2.13 21.11 13.19
CA LYS A 603 2.28 22.57 13.02
C LYS A 603 1.93 22.98 11.59
N ASN A 604 2.18 22.07 10.64
CA ASN A 604 1.94 22.25 9.21
C ASN A 604 1.19 21.05 8.59
N ILE A 605 0.21 21.35 7.76
CA ILE A 605 -0.58 20.41 6.95
C ILE A 605 -0.40 20.78 5.48
N ILE A 606 0.10 19.87 4.67
CA ILE A 606 0.42 20.14 3.26
C ILE A 606 -0.40 19.23 2.36
N LEU A 607 -1.24 19.84 1.52
CA LEU A 607 -2.02 19.16 0.49
C LEU A 607 -1.23 19.20 -0.83
N LEU A 608 -0.62 18.08 -1.22
CA LEU A 608 0.14 17.96 -2.46
C LEU A 608 -0.81 17.73 -3.65
N THR A 609 -0.79 18.65 -4.61
CA THR A 609 -1.42 18.47 -5.91
C THR A 609 -0.36 18.38 -7.01
N CYS A 610 -0.67 17.69 -8.11
CA CYS A 610 0.08 17.76 -9.35
C CYS A 610 -0.84 18.35 -10.42
N ASP A 611 -0.88 19.67 -10.56
CA ASP A 611 -1.68 20.33 -11.60
C ASP A 611 -0.96 20.27 -12.96
N ALA A 612 -1.46 19.47 -13.90
CA ALA A 612 -0.93 19.39 -15.26
C ALA A 612 -1.45 20.51 -16.17
N ARG A 613 -2.40 21.34 -15.70
CA ARG A 613 -2.93 22.52 -16.41
C ARG A 613 -2.07 23.76 -16.16
N GLY A 614 -1.24 23.73 -15.12
CA GLY A 614 -0.22 24.76 -14.83
C GLY A 614 -0.78 26.05 -14.21
N VAL A 615 -2.04 26.03 -13.78
CA VAL A 615 -2.79 27.21 -13.33
C VAL A 615 -2.74 27.41 -11.82
N LEU A 616 -2.65 26.35 -11.03
CA LEU A 616 -2.59 26.45 -9.57
C LEU A 616 -1.23 27.02 -9.11
N PRO A 617 -1.22 27.96 -8.15
CA PRO A 617 0.02 28.50 -7.57
C PRO A 617 0.97 27.40 -7.06
N PRO A 618 2.31 27.60 -7.12
CA PRO A 618 3.27 26.65 -6.53
C PRO A 618 2.98 26.38 -5.06
N ILE A 619 2.49 27.40 -4.34
CA ILE A 619 2.08 27.34 -2.94
C ILE A 619 0.93 28.32 -2.69
N SER A 620 0.00 27.93 -1.83
CA SER A 620 -1.00 28.82 -1.25
C SER A 620 -1.26 28.46 0.21
N LYS A 621 -1.50 29.46 1.05
CA LYS A 621 -2.00 29.27 2.41
C LYS A 621 -3.52 29.11 2.36
N LEU A 622 -4.06 28.21 3.17
CA LEU A 622 -5.50 27.92 3.23
C LEU A 622 -6.07 28.38 4.58
N ASN A 623 -7.33 28.83 4.57
CA ASN A 623 -8.15 28.84 5.79
C ASN A 623 -8.76 27.45 6.05
N THR A 624 -9.50 27.28 7.15
CA THR A 624 -10.07 25.98 7.55
C THR A 624 -11.05 25.44 6.50
N GLU A 625 -11.89 26.31 5.97
CA GLU A 625 -12.97 25.99 5.03
C GLU A 625 -12.41 25.56 3.67
N GLN A 626 -11.41 26.29 3.16
CA GLN A 626 -10.61 25.91 1.98
C GLN A 626 -9.85 24.61 2.22
N THR A 627 -9.32 24.39 3.42
CA THR A 627 -8.63 23.13 3.75
C THR A 627 -9.59 21.95 3.67
N MET A 628 -10.79 22.06 4.25
CA MET A 628 -11.84 21.05 4.09
C MET A 628 -12.21 20.86 2.62
N PHE A 629 -12.48 21.93 1.87
CA PHE A 629 -12.87 21.87 0.46
C PHE A 629 -11.81 21.20 -0.42
N HIS A 630 -10.53 21.59 -0.29
CA HIS A 630 -9.43 21.00 -1.05
C HIS A 630 -9.09 19.56 -0.60
N PHE A 631 -9.24 19.24 0.69
CA PHE A 631 -9.09 17.89 1.22
C PHE A 631 -10.16 16.94 0.67
N ILE A 632 -11.44 17.33 0.71
CA ILE A 632 -12.57 16.57 0.13
C ILE A 632 -12.48 16.51 -1.39
N SER A 633 -11.95 17.55 -2.05
CA SER A 633 -11.70 17.49 -3.50
C SER A 633 -10.59 16.50 -3.85
N GLY A 634 -9.50 16.48 -3.08
CA GLY A 634 -8.37 15.57 -3.31
C GLY A 634 -7.81 15.64 -4.72
N TYR A 635 -7.68 16.86 -5.26
CA TYR A 635 -7.35 17.12 -6.66
C TYR A 635 -5.88 16.85 -6.98
N THR A 636 -5.65 16.15 -8.09
CA THR A 636 -4.36 16.04 -8.79
C THR A 636 -4.61 15.73 -10.27
N SER A 637 -3.56 15.63 -11.08
CA SER A 637 -3.65 15.09 -12.44
C SER A 637 -3.04 13.68 -12.50
N LYS A 638 -3.66 12.80 -13.29
CA LYS A 638 -2.97 11.65 -13.86
C LYS A 638 -2.11 12.14 -15.03
N MET A 639 -0.94 11.56 -15.22
CA MET A 639 -0.04 11.93 -16.31
C MET A 639 -0.23 11.02 -17.51
N ALA A 640 0.02 11.55 -18.71
CA ALA A 640 0.12 10.74 -19.92
C ALA A 640 1.15 9.62 -19.73
N GLY A 641 0.81 8.42 -20.20
CA GLY A 641 1.61 7.19 -20.01
C GLY A 641 1.33 6.46 -18.70
N THR A 642 1.04 7.16 -17.59
CA THR A 642 1.09 6.59 -16.22
C THR A 642 -0.03 5.62 -15.81
N GLU A 643 -0.97 5.35 -16.72
CA GLU A 643 -2.01 4.33 -16.63
C GLU A 643 -2.44 3.91 -18.05
N ASP A 644 -2.85 2.66 -18.24
CA ASP A 644 -3.34 2.14 -19.53
C ASP A 644 -4.44 3.03 -20.14
N GLY A 645 -4.19 3.50 -21.36
CA GLY A 645 -5.12 4.35 -22.12
C GLY A 645 -5.08 5.84 -21.80
N VAL A 646 -4.27 6.30 -20.84
CA VAL A 646 -4.13 7.73 -20.53
C VAL A 646 -3.08 8.37 -21.46
N THR A 647 -3.50 8.85 -22.62
CA THR A 647 -2.62 9.50 -23.62
C THR A 647 -2.37 10.98 -23.37
N GLU A 648 -3.22 11.64 -22.57
CA GLU A 648 -3.11 13.05 -22.18
C GLU A 648 -3.33 13.21 -20.67
N PRO A 649 -2.78 14.25 -20.01
CA PRO A 649 -2.96 14.44 -18.57
C PRO A 649 -4.42 14.74 -18.19
N GLN A 650 -4.99 13.97 -17.26
CA GLN A 650 -6.40 14.06 -16.89
C GLN A 650 -6.58 14.49 -15.43
N ALA A 651 -7.47 15.45 -15.20
CA ALA A 651 -7.90 15.86 -13.86
C ALA A 651 -8.51 14.68 -13.10
N THR A 652 -8.01 14.43 -11.89
CA THR A 652 -8.44 13.33 -11.02
C THR A 652 -8.73 13.87 -9.63
N PHE A 653 -9.87 13.46 -9.08
CA PHE A 653 -10.33 13.85 -7.75
C PHE A 653 -10.47 12.58 -6.91
N SER A 654 -9.89 12.58 -5.72
CA SER A 654 -9.88 11.44 -4.81
C SER A 654 -10.03 11.93 -3.37
N SER A 655 -11.28 12.01 -2.90
CA SER A 655 -11.69 12.46 -1.56
C SER A 655 -10.71 12.13 -0.43
N CYS A 656 -10.40 13.12 0.39
CA CYS A 656 -9.45 13.05 1.52
C CYS A 656 -8.03 12.59 1.12
N PHE A 657 -7.69 12.74 -0.18
CA PHE A 657 -6.55 12.08 -0.85
C PHE A 657 -6.54 10.55 -0.72
N ALA A 658 -7.65 9.93 -0.29
CA ALA A 658 -7.73 8.56 0.23
C ALA A 658 -8.94 7.74 -0.28
N GLN A 659 -9.74 8.29 -1.19
CA GLN A 659 -11.08 7.79 -1.56
C GLN A 659 -11.27 6.26 -1.66
N PRO A 660 -10.37 5.45 -2.25
CA PRO A 660 -10.54 3.99 -2.31
C PRO A 660 -10.56 3.28 -0.94
N PHE A 661 -10.03 3.94 0.10
CA PHE A 661 -9.80 3.39 1.44
C PHE A 661 -10.78 3.93 2.49
N LEU A 662 -11.46 5.06 2.20
CA LEU A 662 -12.44 5.65 3.11
C LEU A 662 -13.59 4.67 3.38
N ALA A 663 -13.90 4.46 4.66
CA ALA A 663 -15.05 3.67 5.09
C ALA A 663 -16.29 4.55 5.27
N LEU A 664 -16.12 5.73 5.87
CA LEU A 664 -17.15 6.70 6.21
C LEU A 664 -17.27 7.79 5.13
N HIS A 665 -18.26 8.68 5.24
CA HIS A 665 -18.43 9.79 4.30
C HIS A 665 -17.28 10.82 4.43
N PRO A 666 -16.72 11.39 3.33
CA PRO A 666 -15.57 12.32 3.38
C PRO A 666 -15.74 13.51 4.35
N MET A 667 -16.96 13.99 4.54
CA MET A 667 -17.26 15.07 5.49
C MET A 667 -16.95 14.71 6.96
N ARG A 668 -17.02 13.44 7.37
CA ARG A 668 -16.64 13.00 8.73
C ARG A 668 -15.17 13.31 9.01
N TYR A 669 -14.28 12.87 8.12
CA TYR A 669 -12.84 13.11 8.23
C TYR A 669 -12.48 14.59 8.08
N ALA A 670 -13.17 15.32 7.19
CA ALA A 670 -12.93 16.74 6.99
C ALA A 670 -13.29 17.59 8.22
N ARG A 671 -14.41 17.28 8.91
CA ARG A 671 -14.77 17.94 10.18
C ARG A 671 -13.72 17.68 11.26
N MET A 672 -13.33 16.42 11.45
CA MET A 672 -12.27 16.05 12.41
C MET A 672 -10.93 16.74 12.10
N LEU A 673 -10.59 16.92 10.81
CA LEU A 673 -9.39 17.68 10.40
C LEU A 673 -9.52 19.17 10.75
N ALA A 674 -10.69 19.77 10.55
CA ALA A 674 -10.96 21.17 10.94
C ALA A 674 -10.91 21.37 12.46
N ASP A 675 -11.46 20.44 13.24
CA ASP A 675 -11.39 20.44 14.70
C ASP A 675 -9.91 20.42 15.16
N LYS A 676 -9.09 19.56 14.56
CA LYS A 676 -7.64 19.48 14.83
C LYS A 676 -6.87 20.75 14.41
N ILE A 677 -7.17 21.32 13.25
CA ILE A 677 -6.60 22.61 12.79
C ILE A 677 -6.92 23.71 13.81
N SER A 678 -8.16 23.81 14.26
CA SER A 678 -8.64 24.80 15.22
C SER A 678 -8.00 24.61 16.60
N GLN A 679 -8.01 23.37 17.13
CA GLN A 679 -7.45 23.02 18.44
C GLN A 679 -5.96 23.31 18.53
N HIS A 680 -5.19 22.95 17.50
CA HIS A 680 -3.73 22.98 17.52
C HIS A 680 -3.12 24.18 16.76
N LYS A 681 -3.96 25.03 16.13
CA LYS A 681 -3.56 26.22 15.34
C LYS A 681 -2.60 25.88 14.19
N ALA A 682 -2.81 24.73 13.56
CA ALA A 682 -1.99 24.23 12.46
C ALA A 682 -2.13 25.14 11.22
N ASN A 683 -1.02 25.37 10.50
CA ASN A 683 -1.06 26.07 9.22
C ASN A 683 -1.36 25.05 8.10
N ALA A 684 -2.35 25.34 7.26
CA ALA A 684 -2.70 24.50 6.12
C ALA A 684 -2.24 25.12 4.79
N TRP A 685 -1.76 24.27 3.90
CA TRP A 685 -1.04 24.64 2.68
C TRP A 685 -1.49 23.82 1.49
N LEU A 686 -1.68 24.44 0.32
CA LEU A 686 -1.83 23.75 -0.97
C LEU A 686 -0.53 23.91 -1.76
N LEU A 687 0.19 22.82 -2.02
CA LEU A 687 1.49 22.82 -2.69
C LEU A 687 1.37 22.14 -4.06
N ASN A 688 1.61 22.89 -5.14
CA ASN A 688 1.57 22.38 -6.50
C ASN A 688 2.94 21.84 -6.91
N THR A 689 3.03 20.51 -6.96
CA THR A 689 4.17 19.72 -7.46
C THR A 689 4.09 19.40 -8.96
N GLY A 690 3.07 19.91 -9.64
CA GLY A 690 2.83 19.77 -11.07
C GLY A 690 3.48 20.89 -11.86
N TRP A 691 2.75 21.48 -12.80
CA TRP A 691 3.20 22.50 -13.74
C TRP A 691 2.91 23.91 -13.23
N VAL A 692 3.63 24.91 -13.76
CA VAL A 692 3.46 26.33 -13.42
C VAL A 692 3.67 27.16 -14.69
N GLY A 693 2.83 28.16 -14.93
CA GLY A 693 2.97 29.14 -16.03
C GLY A 693 2.55 28.63 -17.41
N ALA A 694 2.46 27.31 -17.61
CA ALA A 694 1.79 26.71 -18.77
C ALA A 694 1.43 25.25 -18.46
N GLY A 695 0.39 24.73 -19.11
CA GLY A 695 0.01 23.33 -19.00
C GLY A 695 1.01 22.38 -19.67
N ALA A 696 1.01 21.12 -19.23
CA ALA A 696 1.91 20.08 -19.71
C ALA A 696 1.80 19.82 -21.21
N THR A 697 0.59 19.92 -21.77
CA THR A 697 0.31 19.80 -23.21
C THR A 697 0.59 21.08 -24.00
N THR A 698 0.75 22.23 -23.33
CA THR A 698 1.02 23.55 -23.96
C THR A 698 2.46 24.01 -23.75
N GLY A 699 3.41 23.06 -23.73
CA GLY A 699 4.85 23.34 -23.60
C GLY A 699 5.33 23.75 -22.21
N GLY A 700 4.48 23.64 -21.19
CA GLY A 700 4.83 23.99 -19.82
C GLY A 700 5.83 23.04 -19.16
N LYS A 701 6.50 23.54 -18.12
CA LYS A 701 7.50 22.79 -17.34
C LYS A 701 6.95 22.47 -15.95
N ARG A 702 7.27 21.26 -15.45
CA ARG A 702 7.01 20.88 -14.06
C ARG A 702 7.80 21.80 -13.12
N CYS A 703 7.21 22.16 -11.98
CA CYS A 703 7.83 22.96 -10.94
C CYS A 703 9.17 22.32 -10.51
N PRO A 704 10.31 23.02 -10.63
CA PRO A 704 11.60 22.47 -10.25
C PRO A 704 11.64 22.09 -8.77
N LEU A 705 12.01 20.83 -8.46
CA LEU A 705 12.07 20.29 -7.09
C LEU A 705 12.87 21.17 -6.11
N LYS A 706 13.88 21.90 -6.59
CA LYS A 706 14.63 22.90 -5.80
C LYS A 706 13.74 24.02 -5.22
N TYR A 707 12.72 24.48 -5.96
CA TYR A 707 11.77 25.47 -5.48
C TYR A 707 10.74 24.84 -4.55
N THR A 708 10.28 23.61 -4.83
CA THR A 708 9.42 22.85 -3.91
C THR A 708 10.10 22.64 -2.55
N ARG A 709 11.37 22.25 -2.51
CA ARG A 709 12.14 22.14 -1.25
C ARG A 709 12.37 23.50 -0.57
N ALA A 710 12.66 24.57 -1.33
CA ALA A 710 12.78 25.93 -0.76
C ALA A 710 11.45 26.43 -0.12
N ILE A 711 10.30 26.10 -0.70
CA ILE A 711 8.99 26.38 -0.11
C ILE A 711 8.80 25.61 1.19
N LEU A 712 9.18 24.32 1.24
CA LEU A 712 9.11 23.52 2.46
C LEU A 712 10.02 24.07 3.56
N ASP A 713 11.25 24.48 3.23
CA ASP A 713 12.16 25.14 4.18
C ASP A 713 11.52 26.42 4.77
N ALA A 714 10.88 27.26 3.95
CA ALA A 714 10.18 28.46 4.40
C ALA A 714 8.88 28.19 5.19
N ILE A 715 8.26 27.02 5.00
CA ILE A 715 7.11 26.54 5.80
C ILE A 715 7.58 26.03 7.17
N HIS A 716 8.69 25.28 7.22
CA HIS A 716 9.25 24.76 8.47
C HIS A 716 9.85 25.86 9.35
N SER A 717 10.60 26.82 8.76
CA SER A 717 11.11 28.01 9.47
C SER A 717 9.98 28.94 9.98
N GLY A 718 8.78 28.82 9.40
CA GLY A 718 7.65 29.67 9.71
C GLY A 718 7.77 31.10 9.17
N GLU A 719 8.71 31.35 8.25
CA GLU A 719 8.77 32.60 7.48
C GLU A 719 7.53 32.75 6.60
N LEU A 720 7.16 31.69 5.86
CA LEU A 720 6.01 31.73 4.96
C LEU A 720 4.71 31.98 5.75
N ALA A 721 4.59 31.42 6.96
CA ALA A 721 3.44 31.66 7.82
C ALA A 721 3.21 33.15 8.19
N LYS A 722 4.26 33.99 8.09
CA LYS A 722 4.29 35.43 8.39
C LYS A 722 4.39 36.32 7.14
N ALA A 723 4.43 35.73 5.93
CA ALA A 723 4.62 36.47 4.69
C ALA A 723 3.42 37.38 4.35
N GLU A 724 3.64 38.36 3.45
CA GLU A 724 2.52 39.06 2.82
C GLU A 724 1.88 38.19 1.73
N TYR A 725 0.55 38.26 1.64
CA TYR A 725 -0.25 37.51 0.68
C TYR A 725 -1.02 38.42 -0.28
N GLU A 726 -1.27 37.92 -1.49
CA GLU A 726 -2.28 38.41 -2.43
C GLU A 726 -3.36 37.34 -2.62
N VAL A 727 -4.61 37.76 -2.87
CA VAL A 727 -5.70 36.82 -3.18
C VAL A 727 -5.64 36.47 -4.66
N TYR A 728 -5.63 35.17 -4.95
CA TYR A 728 -5.72 34.63 -6.29
C TYR A 728 -7.19 34.43 -6.67
N ASP A 729 -7.63 35.11 -7.74
CA ASP A 729 -9.01 35.12 -8.23
C ASP A 729 -9.56 33.72 -8.55
N VAL A 730 -10.89 33.61 -8.65
CA VAL A 730 -11.65 32.36 -8.89
C VAL A 730 -11.55 31.35 -7.75
N PHE A 731 -10.36 30.95 -7.32
CA PHE A 731 -10.15 29.99 -6.22
C PHE A 731 -10.06 30.66 -4.83
N ASN A 732 -9.93 31.99 -4.77
CA ASN A 732 -9.78 32.78 -3.54
C ASN A 732 -8.57 32.37 -2.67
N LEU A 733 -7.56 31.75 -3.28
CA LEU A 733 -6.38 31.22 -2.58
C LEU A 733 -5.44 32.34 -2.14
N TYR A 734 -4.83 32.21 -0.96
CA TYR A 734 -3.83 33.16 -0.48
C TYR A 734 -2.45 32.78 -1.03
N VAL A 735 -1.95 33.54 -2.00
CA VAL A 735 -0.63 33.34 -2.64
C VAL A 735 0.39 34.27 -1.99
N PRO A 736 1.56 33.77 -1.53
CA PRO A 736 2.57 34.63 -0.92
C PRO A 736 3.22 35.52 -2.00
N LYS A 737 3.43 36.81 -1.69
CA LYS A 737 4.06 37.77 -2.62
C LYS A 737 5.54 37.48 -2.88
N SER A 738 6.20 36.81 -1.94
CA SER A 738 7.61 36.39 -2.02
C SER A 738 7.83 35.12 -1.20
N CYS A 739 8.89 34.37 -1.52
CA CYS A 739 9.33 33.18 -0.78
C CYS A 739 10.86 33.05 -0.93
N PRO A 740 11.62 32.80 0.15
CA PRO A 740 13.05 32.55 0.05
C PRO A 740 13.39 31.46 -0.98
N GLY A 741 14.43 31.67 -1.79
CA GLY A 741 14.88 30.71 -2.80
C GLY A 741 13.98 30.54 -4.04
N VAL A 742 12.83 31.22 -4.12
CA VAL A 742 11.87 31.09 -5.23
C VAL A 742 11.68 32.43 -5.96
N PRO A 743 11.81 32.47 -7.30
CA PRO A 743 11.50 33.65 -8.10
C PRO A 743 10.03 34.08 -7.92
N SER A 744 9.78 35.34 -7.60
CA SER A 744 8.45 35.82 -7.17
C SER A 744 7.42 35.87 -8.31
N GLU A 745 7.88 35.94 -9.56
CA GLU A 745 7.06 35.83 -10.76
C GLU A 745 6.45 34.44 -10.95
N LEU A 746 7.05 33.39 -10.36
CA LEU A 746 6.52 32.02 -10.40
C LEU A 746 5.43 31.78 -9.33
N LEU A 747 5.41 32.56 -8.25
CA LEU A 747 4.49 32.35 -7.13
C LEU A 747 3.02 32.58 -7.53
N ASN A 748 2.77 33.52 -8.43
CA ASN A 748 1.46 33.70 -9.06
C ASN A 748 1.54 33.31 -10.55
N PRO A 749 0.96 32.18 -10.97
CA PRO A 749 1.02 31.69 -12.35
C PRO A 749 0.50 32.68 -13.40
N LYS A 750 -0.36 33.64 -13.04
CA LYS A 750 -0.81 34.72 -13.95
C LYS A 750 0.35 35.63 -14.40
N LYS A 751 1.35 35.84 -13.53
CA LYS A 751 2.53 36.70 -13.78
C LYS A 751 3.61 35.99 -14.61
N SER A 752 3.55 34.67 -14.71
CA SER A 752 4.48 33.81 -15.45
C SER A 752 3.79 32.96 -16.53
N TRP A 753 2.61 33.37 -16.99
CA TRP A 753 1.85 32.61 -17.98
C TRP A 753 2.45 32.73 -19.39
N THR A 754 2.81 31.61 -20.01
CA THR A 754 3.44 31.55 -21.35
C THR A 754 2.74 30.59 -22.32
N ALA A 755 1.57 30.04 -21.97
CA ALA A 755 0.82 29.17 -22.87
C ALA A 755 0.11 29.97 -23.99
N SER A 756 -0.19 29.32 -25.11
CA SER A 756 -1.00 29.88 -26.19
C SER A 756 -2.50 29.99 -25.86
N THR A 757 -2.96 29.33 -24.80
CA THR A 757 -4.32 29.44 -24.26
C THR A 757 -4.41 30.58 -23.24
N SER A 758 -5.58 31.23 -23.11
CA SER A 758 -5.81 32.20 -22.03
C SER A 758 -5.75 31.51 -20.67
N PHE A 759 -5.01 32.13 -19.74
CA PHE A 759 -4.93 31.74 -18.34
C PHE A 759 -6.32 31.67 -17.70
N GLU A 760 -7.12 32.72 -17.86
CA GLU A 760 -8.48 32.85 -17.33
C GLU A 760 -9.39 31.71 -17.82
N SER A 761 -9.24 31.31 -19.09
CA SER A 761 -9.95 30.16 -19.66
C SER A 761 -9.53 28.84 -18.99
N GLU A 762 -8.23 28.60 -18.83
CA GLU A 762 -7.74 27.37 -18.22
C GLU A 762 -8.06 27.27 -16.71
N VAL A 763 -8.00 28.40 -15.99
CA VAL A 763 -8.44 28.53 -14.59
C VAL A 763 -9.94 28.23 -14.46
N THR A 764 -10.77 28.87 -15.29
CA THR A 764 -12.23 28.72 -15.24
C THR A 764 -12.65 27.27 -15.53
N LYS A 765 -12.01 26.61 -16.50
CA LYS A 765 -12.24 25.17 -16.77
C LYS A 765 -11.91 24.29 -15.56
N LEU A 766 -10.83 24.57 -14.82
CA LEU A 766 -10.50 23.81 -13.61
C LEU A 766 -11.50 24.09 -12.47
N ALA A 767 -11.92 25.34 -12.28
CA ALA A 767 -12.94 25.73 -11.31
C ALA A 767 -14.28 24.99 -11.53
N VAL A 768 -14.72 24.86 -12.78
CA VAL A 768 -15.89 24.04 -13.14
C VAL A 768 -15.70 22.58 -12.74
N LEU A 769 -14.54 21.97 -13.01
CA LEU A 769 -14.26 20.57 -12.65
C LEU A 769 -14.28 20.34 -11.11
N PHE A 770 -13.75 21.28 -10.32
CA PHE A 770 -13.85 21.25 -8.86
C PHE A 770 -15.32 21.29 -8.40
N ASN A 771 -16.11 22.21 -8.95
CA ASN A 771 -17.51 22.38 -8.55
C ASN A 771 -18.39 21.18 -8.97
N GLU A 772 -18.20 20.63 -10.16
CA GLU A 772 -18.87 19.39 -10.60
C GLU A 772 -18.47 18.18 -9.74
N ASN A 773 -17.21 18.10 -9.30
CA ASN A 773 -16.77 17.05 -8.37
C ASN A 773 -17.39 17.19 -6.98
N PHE A 774 -17.49 18.40 -6.44
CA PHE A 774 -17.90 18.64 -5.05
C PHE A 774 -19.39 18.33 -4.77
N LYS A 775 -20.25 18.35 -5.79
CA LYS A 775 -21.68 17.95 -5.71
C LYS A 775 -21.91 16.57 -5.09
N LYS A 776 -20.91 15.68 -5.10
CA LYS A 776 -20.96 14.33 -4.53
C LYS A 776 -20.98 14.29 -3.00
N TYR A 777 -20.70 15.41 -2.33
CA TYR A 777 -20.52 15.51 -0.88
C TYR A 777 -21.29 16.71 -0.27
N SER A 778 -22.08 17.42 -1.08
CA SER A 778 -22.75 18.67 -0.71
C SER A 778 -24.02 18.48 0.13
N ASP A 779 -24.45 17.24 0.33
CA ASP A 779 -25.51 16.81 1.23
C ASP A 779 -25.11 16.92 2.71
N GLU A 780 -23.83 16.69 3.03
CA GLU A 780 -23.26 16.84 4.38
C GLU A 780 -22.33 18.06 4.54
N ALA A 781 -21.97 18.75 3.46
CA ALA A 781 -21.10 19.93 3.53
C ALA A 781 -21.78 21.12 4.23
N THR A 782 -21.03 21.87 5.02
CA THR A 782 -21.55 23.12 5.63
C THR A 782 -21.58 24.24 4.60
N LYS A 783 -22.34 25.31 4.87
CA LYS A 783 -22.47 26.45 3.95
C LYS A 783 -21.14 27.15 3.72
N GLU A 784 -20.27 27.13 4.71
CA GLU A 784 -18.96 27.76 4.75
C GLU A 784 -17.95 26.98 3.87
N VAL A 785 -17.99 25.65 3.92
CA VAL A 785 -17.20 24.78 3.01
C VAL A 785 -17.71 24.88 1.57
N ILE A 786 -19.03 25.01 1.37
CA ILE A 786 -19.62 25.27 0.05
C ILE A 786 -19.22 26.67 -0.47
N ALA A 787 -19.14 27.68 0.39
CA ALA A 787 -18.70 29.04 0.04
C ALA A 787 -17.19 29.14 -0.25
N ALA A 788 -16.39 28.17 0.21
CA ALA A 788 -14.98 28.03 -0.15
C ALA A 788 -14.74 27.44 -1.56
N ALA A 789 -15.80 27.06 -2.28
CA ALA A 789 -15.70 26.53 -3.63
C ALA A 789 -15.32 27.61 -4.68
N PRO A 790 -14.61 27.25 -5.76
CA PRO A 790 -14.22 28.18 -6.82
C PRO A 790 -15.38 28.95 -7.47
N VAL A 791 -15.26 30.27 -7.50
CA VAL A 791 -16.24 31.20 -8.07
C VAL A 791 -16.06 31.30 -9.58
N VAL A 792 -16.77 30.45 -10.31
CA VAL A 792 -16.81 30.46 -11.79
C VAL A 792 -17.43 31.78 -12.28
N PRO A 793 -16.72 32.61 -13.08
CA PRO A 793 -17.27 33.85 -13.60
C PRO A 793 -18.44 33.59 -14.57
N SER A 794 -19.56 34.30 -14.37
CA SER A 794 -20.67 34.27 -15.33
C SER A 794 -20.24 34.90 -16.66
N PRO A 795 -20.53 34.27 -17.83
CA PRO A 795 -20.11 34.76 -19.14
C PRO A 795 -20.64 36.16 -19.48
N ALA A 796 -21.65 36.66 -18.77
CA ALA A 796 -22.22 37.99 -18.97
C ALA A 796 -21.26 39.17 -18.68
N LYS A 797 -20.18 38.98 -17.92
CA LYS A 797 -19.26 40.09 -17.58
C LYS A 797 -18.16 40.37 -18.63
N ALA A 798 -17.82 39.42 -19.48
CA ALA A 798 -16.72 39.58 -20.46
C ALA A 798 -17.07 40.49 -21.66
N ALA A 799 -18.35 40.86 -21.83
CA ALA A 799 -18.83 41.60 -23.01
C ALA A 799 -18.96 43.12 -22.81
N VAL A 800 -18.75 43.64 -21.59
CA VAL A 800 -19.11 45.04 -21.24
C VAL A 800 -17.94 46.01 -21.36
N GLU A 801 -16.69 45.57 -21.13
CA GLU A 801 -15.51 46.47 -21.09
C GLU A 801 -14.90 46.76 -22.47
N VAL A 802 -15.45 46.24 -23.57
CA VAL A 802 -14.91 46.41 -24.93
C VAL A 802 -15.54 47.60 -25.68
N ASN A 803 -16.76 48.02 -25.34
CA ASN A 803 -17.52 49.05 -26.08
C ASN A 803 -17.55 50.40 -25.34
N GLY A 804 -16.38 50.90 -24.94
CA GLY A 804 -16.20 52.27 -24.46
C GLY A 804 -16.06 53.28 -25.61
N ALA A 805 -17.14 53.52 -26.37
CA ALA A 805 -17.17 54.52 -27.43
C ALA A 805 -18.49 55.32 -27.38
N GLU A 806 -18.39 56.66 -27.35
CA GLU A 806 -19.55 57.55 -27.28
C GLU A 806 -20.33 57.59 -28.61
N PRO A 807 -21.68 57.61 -28.58
CA PRO A 807 -22.48 57.72 -29.81
C PRO A 807 -22.50 59.16 -30.32
N SER A 808 -21.95 59.40 -31.51
CA SER A 808 -22.03 60.70 -32.18
C SER A 808 -23.46 61.00 -32.66
N THR A 809 -23.98 62.17 -32.32
CA THR A 809 -25.35 62.57 -32.66
C THR A 809 -25.43 63.28 -34.01
N THR A 810 -26.09 62.66 -34.99
CA THR A 810 -26.61 63.36 -36.18
C THR A 810 -28.00 62.84 -36.57
N ARG A 811 -28.81 63.73 -37.14
CA ARG A 811 -30.18 63.45 -37.64
C ARG A 811 -30.09 62.70 -38.98
N GLU A 812 -31.08 61.93 -39.44
CA GLU A 812 -32.25 62.48 -40.15
C GLU A 812 -33.44 61.50 -40.33
N ASN A 813 -34.64 62.07 -40.19
CA ASN A 813 -35.92 61.86 -40.90
C ASN A 813 -36.26 60.56 -41.66
N THR A 814 -37.45 60.04 -41.32
CA THR A 814 -38.47 59.42 -42.23
C THR A 814 -38.15 58.08 -42.93
N ALA A 815 -39.13 57.20 -43.16
CA ALA A 815 -40.60 57.26 -42.94
C ALA A 815 -41.13 55.97 -42.32
#